data_AF-A0A8C9PAX9-F1
#
_entry.id   AF-A0A8C9PAX9-F1
#
_cell.length_a   1.000
_cell.length_b   1.000
_cell.length_c   1.000
_cell.angle_alpha   90.00
_cell.angle_beta   90.00
_cell.angle_gamma   90.00
#
_symmetry.space_group_name_H-M   'P 1'
#
loop_
_entity.id
_entity.type
_entity.pdbx_description
1 polymer ?
#
loop_
_entity_poly.entity_id
_entity_poly.type
_entity_poly.pdbx_seq_one_letter_code
_entity_poly.pdbx_strand_id
1 'polypeptide(L)'
;MKGSACPGPRVSCAGLLSVEGSSVPRSERGRRAQASLGKGPERPWEWTGRTGQSTWAAVRCMAEGQPFRLGLGCSFQEGETKDGLAAPGEKTGENDSEPKDPRKPEGSDKNDTAAVTKEKEQKNQKCFLPSSSWLKPEEGITVHFHAIVPKHVTLDPELHTVFIRGGEELGRPEWSDACEMYFIADLHEYGSLIEGSVVIPRQSLDRAIPYKYVLHRGRSRSSVEYEYIYEQPQEAGEHVNRCLCVKSSLLRSREWHQYDDIICMKPPGTFQKLQNLFTNKMKKELVKGKMIAAEIMLGRIFSNLQTWNLVNLQNFFTQFRQFYSVVRVPMIYEGKAQPWHSLGLGEEEVKEHLWECLKKQIKPVLEGRSGDALPEGWPVRSRLRMGLVLLFLVENARLCLSEGDLTSLCSILCPSTCSPDVLHSELHHILEYLVNLCQRCINARVVDWLGILPVLHYCMQLVPPRKDFVSQPEDIWAGLQGISFSQFQEKWLNENQLLWMKQLLYVDEYLFRSWFSLLPLGSLVPYMEISTEYLSLMPARVLDCFLGTHYKLQWLQKISEDLLEVCGWELARGPPVWQAPVTLQGLFSYHQLSGRILEKIPLESYLTVCLKLHQAACRITKRLRFYEIPALSAEVICRVIRLRPPVVSGIYGRNVMPRTVFLQGVLATTRSWLCTVLAKRMFWKGSTLLFTYPEEIQVWRRLVEINFSAEYDWKETLLGDMEGRLKKERPLSQISAFCSPHWDATGLKDSVARSFEKCVIEAVSSVCQSQISVLEGVSCHDLQKFGSLVSAVITKSWPRNNREAVEGLDEILEHLLTGPDVKQLFKLYGVCRTGWSCCPSLGK
;
A
#
# COMPACT_ATOMS: atom_id res chain seq x y z
N MET A 1 -29.74 -37.13 -45.56
CA MET A 1 -30.73 -36.68 -44.55
C MET A 1 -30.24 -35.35 -43.97
N LYS A 2 -31.06 -34.30 -44.13
CA LYS A 2 -31.12 -32.94 -43.51
C LYS A 2 -29.87 -32.44 -42.73
N GLY A 3 -29.27 -31.26 -42.92
CA GLY A 3 -29.56 -30.07 -43.74
C GLY A 3 -29.16 -28.78 -42.99
N SER A 4 -28.32 -27.92 -43.60
CA SER A 4 -28.25 -26.42 -43.53
C SER A 4 -28.05 -25.71 -42.16
N ALA A 5 -27.30 -24.60 -41.99
CA ALA A 5 -26.96 -23.48 -42.87
C ALA A 5 -25.73 -22.67 -42.38
N CYS A 6 -25.06 -22.04 -43.36
CA CYS A 6 -23.95 -21.05 -43.35
C CYS A 6 -24.39 -19.64 -42.82
N PRO A 7 -23.62 -18.51 -42.90
CA PRO A 7 -22.35 -18.26 -43.65
C PRO A 7 -21.27 -17.31 -43.02
N GLY A 8 -20.14 -17.20 -43.73
CA GLY A 8 -19.13 -16.12 -43.59
C GLY A 8 -19.58 -14.77 -44.21
N PRO A 9 -18.67 -13.80 -44.43
CA PRO A 9 -17.73 -13.94 -45.56
C PRO A 9 -16.28 -13.43 -45.32
N ARG A 10 -15.38 -13.94 -46.17
CA ARG A 10 -14.07 -13.36 -46.51
C ARG A 10 -14.22 -12.37 -47.67
N VAL A 11 -13.39 -11.34 -47.73
CA VAL A 11 -12.97 -10.69 -48.98
C VAL A 11 -11.45 -10.61 -49.00
N SER A 12 -10.90 -11.02 -50.14
CA SER A 12 -9.50 -10.99 -50.55
C SER A 12 -9.26 -9.77 -51.44
N CYS A 13 -8.03 -9.23 -51.49
CA CYS A 13 -7.48 -8.73 -52.76
C CYS A 13 -5.94 -8.67 -52.75
N ALA A 14 -5.39 -8.88 -53.93
CA ALA A 14 -3.99 -9.10 -54.27
C ALA A 14 -3.41 -7.93 -55.11
N GLY A 15 -2.09 -7.95 -55.33
CA GLY A 15 -1.36 -7.32 -56.45
C GLY A 15 -0.47 -6.13 -56.05
N LEU A 16 0.87 -6.24 -56.02
CA LEU A 16 1.90 -6.24 -57.10
C LEU A 16 2.26 -4.85 -57.68
N LEU A 17 3.54 -4.44 -57.48
CA LEU A 17 4.52 -3.83 -58.44
C LEU A 17 5.40 -2.68 -57.88
N SER A 18 6.71 -2.97 -57.83
CA SER A 18 7.95 -2.24 -58.23
C SER A 18 8.06 -0.70 -58.18
N VAL A 19 9.04 -0.09 -57.47
CA VAL A 19 10.48 0.24 -57.77
C VAL A 19 10.69 1.73 -58.14
N GLU A 20 11.81 2.31 -57.66
CA GLU A 20 12.39 3.66 -57.89
C GLU A 20 11.71 4.85 -57.16
N GLY A 21 12.39 5.83 -56.58
CA GLY A 21 13.81 6.16 -56.48
C GLY A 21 13.96 7.58 -55.86
N SER A 22 15.15 7.84 -55.31
CA SER A 22 15.81 9.16 -55.20
C SER A 22 15.31 10.26 -54.25
N SER A 23 16.30 10.72 -53.47
CA SER A 23 16.72 12.13 -53.27
C SER A 23 16.24 12.92 -52.04
N VAL A 24 17.22 13.13 -51.16
CA VAL A 24 17.41 14.26 -50.25
C VAL A 24 17.34 15.60 -51.00
N PRO A 25 16.90 16.69 -50.34
CA PRO A 25 17.80 17.84 -50.28
C PRO A 25 17.95 18.46 -48.88
N ARG A 26 19.17 18.96 -48.69
CA ARG A 26 19.69 19.87 -47.67
C ARG A 26 19.26 21.33 -47.93
N SER A 27 19.56 22.15 -46.91
CA SER A 27 19.90 23.60 -46.96
C SER A 27 18.73 24.56 -46.71
N GLU A 28 18.88 25.72 -46.06
CA GLU A 28 19.97 26.36 -45.31
C GLU A 28 19.40 27.66 -44.69
N ARG A 29 20.11 28.20 -43.67
CA ARG A 29 20.23 29.62 -43.26
C ARG A 29 18.94 30.38 -42.90
N GLY A 30 18.84 31.10 -41.78
CA GLY A 30 19.82 31.65 -40.85
C GLY A 30 19.43 33.09 -40.51
N ARG A 31 19.59 33.53 -39.25
CA ARG A 31 20.03 34.90 -38.91
C ARG A 31 20.37 35.03 -37.42
N ARG A 32 21.57 35.57 -37.22
CA ARG A 32 22.22 36.08 -36.00
C ARG A 32 21.45 37.23 -35.36
N ALA A 33 21.60 37.36 -34.05
CA ALA A 33 21.97 38.62 -33.41
C ALA A 33 22.97 38.33 -32.27
N GLN A 34 24.13 38.99 -32.33
CA GLN A 34 25.18 39.02 -31.31
C GLN A 34 24.91 40.18 -30.34
N ALA A 35 25.26 39.99 -29.06
CA ALA A 35 25.73 41.06 -28.19
C ALA A 35 26.83 40.50 -27.25
N SER A 36 27.82 41.33 -27.00
CA SER A 36 29.20 41.00 -26.67
C SER A 36 29.57 41.04 -25.18
N LEU A 37 30.42 40.08 -24.80
CA LEU A 37 31.50 40.05 -23.79
C LEU A 37 31.81 41.31 -22.94
N GLY A 38 31.89 41.09 -21.62
CA GLY A 38 32.74 41.81 -20.66
C GLY A 38 33.45 40.80 -19.73
N LYS A 39 34.75 41.00 -19.48
CA LYS A 39 35.71 40.05 -18.89
C LYS A 39 35.80 40.08 -17.34
N GLY A 40 35.85 38.89 -16.72
CA GLY A 40 36.69 38.46 -15.56
C GLY A 40 36.35 38.94 -14.13
N PRO A 41 36.92 38.33 -13.05
CA PRO A 41 37.74 37.12 -12.97
C PRO A 41 37.20 36.01 -12.01
N GLU A 42 37.78 34.83 -12.14
CA GLU A 42 37.65 33.69 -11.23
C GLU A 42 38.17 34.01 -9.81
N ARG A 43 37.41 33.62 -8.79
CA ARG A 43 37.91 33.06 -7.52
C ARG A 43 36.80 32.29 -6.78
N PRO A 44 37.15 31.26 -5.99
CA PRO A 44 36.24 30.21 -5.52
C PRO A 44 35.43 30.66 -4.31
N TRP A 45 34.15 30.31 -4.28
CA TRP A 45 33.28 30.59 -3.15
C TRP A 45 33.25 29.36 -2.21
N GLU A 46 33.82 29.56 -1.02
CA GLU A 46 33.71 28.67 0.13
C GLU A 46 32.26 28.62 0.60
N TRP A 47 31.70 27.40 0.72
CA TRP A 47 30.49 27.17 1.54
C TRP A 47 30.86 27.31 3.02
N THR A 48 30.53 28.45 3.62
CA THR A 48 30.45 28.56 5.09
C THR A 48 29.00 28.29 5.51
N GLY A 49 28.81 27.22 6.27
CA GLY A 49 27.50 26.72 6.65
C GLY A 49 26.80 27.54 7.73
N ARG A 50 25.46 27.60 7.63
CA ARG A 50 24.56 27.71 8.79
C ARG A 50 23.08 27.41 8.47
N THR A 51 22.80 26.24 7.88
CA THR A 51 21.41 25.68 7.83
C THR A 51 21.35 24.16 8.06
N GLY A 52 22.48 23.54 8.37
CA GLY A 52 22.58 22.10 8.67
C GLY A 52 22.64 21.77 10.16
N GLN A 53 21.92 22.49 11.03
CA GLN A 53 21.86 22.15 12.47
C GLN A 53 20.45 21.86 12.98
N SER A 54 19.37 22.38 12.35
CA SER A 54 18.00 22.11 12.81
C SER A 54 17.49 20.72 12.40
N THR A 55 17.86 20.23 11.21
CA THR A 55 17.54 18.86 10.75
C THR A 55 18.28 17.78 11.56
N TRP A 56 19.49 18.06 12.03
CA TRP A 56 20.27 17.10 12.82
C TRP A 56 19.82 17.01 14.28
N ALA A 57 19.24 18.07 14.84
CA ALA A 57 18.64 18.04 16.18
C ALA A 57 17.36 17.20 16.21
N ALA A 58 16.51 17.29 15.18
CA ALA A 58 15.27 16.51 15.08
C ALA A 58 15.53 15.00 14.89
N VAL A 59 16.54 14.63 14.10
CA VAL A 59 16.94 13.22 13.89
C VAL A 59 17.53 12.60 15.16
N ARG A 60 18.20 13.40 16.01
CA ARG A 60 18.76 12.92 17.29
C ARG A 60 17.67 12.68 18.35
N CYS A 61 16.67 13.55 18.44
CA CYS A 61 15.55 13.39 19.37
C CYS A 61 14.66 12.17 19.08
N MET A 62 14.54 11.73 17.82
CA MET A 62 13.81 10.49 17.48
C MET A 62 14.63 9.21 17.67
N ALA A 63 15.97 9.31 17.61
CA ALA A 63 16.86 8.15 17.76
C ALA A 63 17.09 7.73 19.22
N GLU A 64 16.93 8.67 20.16
CA GLU A 64 17.03 8.50 21.60
C GLU A 64 15.61 8.43 22.18
N GLY A 65 15.11 7.24 22.50
CA GLY A 65 13.79 7.04 23.12
C GLY A 65 13.71 7.59 24.55
N GLN A 66 13.85 8.90 24.73
CA GLN A 66 13.61 9.58 25.99
C GLN A 66 12.14 10.00 26.10
N PRO A 67 11.48 9.72 27.24
CA PRO A 67 10.19 10.34 27.51
C PRO A 67 10.41 11.84 27.75
N PHE A 68 9.70 12.67 27.00
CA PHE A 68 9.61 14.11 27.29
C PHE A 68 9.02 14.29 28.70
N ARG A 69 9.87 14.59 29.69
CA ARG A 69 9.43 15.18 30.96
C ARG A 69 9.17 16.66 30.71
N LEU A 70 7.89 17.04 30.61
CA LEU A 70 7.49 18.43 30.81
C LEU A 70 7.68 18.76 32.29
N GLY A 71 8.71 19.55 32.60
CA GLY A 71 8.82 20.25 33.87
C GLY A 71 7.79 21.38 33.90
N LEU A 72 6.57 21.08 34.35
CA LEU A 72 5.62 22.09 34.82
C LEU A 72 5.78 22.19 36.34
N GLY A 73 6.57 23.18 36.76
CA GLY A 73 6.53 23.66 38.14
C GLY A 73 5.37 24.64 38.30
N CYS A 74 4.20 24.14 38.69
CA CYS A 74 3.25 24.87 39.51
C CYS A 74 2.48 23.85 40.36
N SER A 75 2.70 23.95 41.66
CA SER A 75 2.14 23.14 42.73
C SER A 75 0.62 23.26 42.82
N PHE A 76 -0.09 22.13 42.84
CA PHE A 76 -1.29 21.93 43.64
C PHE A 76 -1.36 20.44 44.02
N GLN A 77 -1.32 20.17 45.33
CA GLN A 77 -1.49 18.83 45.89
C GLN A 77 -2.96 18.43 45.79
N GLU A 78 -3.20 17.24 45.24
CA GLU A 78 -4.47 16.53 45.35
C GLU A 78 -4.43 15.69 46.62
N GLY A 79 -5.47 15.81 47.45
CA GLY A 79 -5.75 14.92 48.55
C GLY A 79 -7.24 14.59 48.53
N GLU A 80 -7.58 13.44 47.94
CA GLU A 80 -8.88 12.79 48.12
C GLU A 80 -9.15 12.58 49.61
N THR A 81 -10.40 12.71 50.07
CA THR A 81 -10.95 11.78 51.07
C THR A 81 -12.47 11.77 51.09
N LYS A 82 -12.97 10.54 51.29
CA LYS A 82 -14.34 10.07 51.33
C LYS A 82 -15.14 10.55 52.56
N ASP A 83 -16.45 10.46 52.40
CA ASP A 83 -17.51 10.48 53.42
C ASP A 83 -17.19 9.73 54.72
N GLY A 84 -17.67 10.28 55.84
CA GLY A 84 -17.84 9.53 57.10
C GLY A 84 -18.02 10.38 58.36
N LEU A 85 -19.27 10.57 58.78
CA LEU A 85 -19.81 10.77 60.14
C LEU A 85 -19.02 11.59 61.19
N ALA A 86 -19.63 12.70 61.67
CA ALA A 86 -20.10 12.90 63.07
C ALA A 86 -20.25 14.40 63.40
N ALA A 87 -21.42 14.77 63.95
CA ALA A 87 -21.70 16.05 64.63
C ALA A 87 -21.27 15.96 66.13
N PRO A 88 -21.50 16.96 67.03
CA PRO A 88 -22.07 18.32 66.88
C PRO A 88 -21.38 19.44 67.72
N GLY A 89 -21.88 20.67 67.58
CA GLY A 89 -21.78 21.79 68.55
C GLY A 89 -20.80 22.90 68.14
N GLU A 90 -21.08 24.20 68.24
CA GLU A 90 -22.15 24.98 68.87
C GLU A 90 -22.10 26.41 68.26
N LYS A 91 -23.29 27.03 68.06
CA LYS A 91 -23.67 28.45 68.28
C LYS A 91 -22.82 29.56 67.61
N THR A 92 -23.32 30.64 67.03
CA THR A 92 -24.57 31.45 67.05
C THR A 92 -24.26 32.56 66.01
N GLY A 93 -25.12 33.00 65.10
CA GLY A 93 -26.41 33.69 65.20
C GLY A 93 -26.56 34.50 63.89
N GLU A 94 -27.71 34.41 63.20
CA GLU A 94 -28.72 35.49 63.01
C GLU A 94 -28.20 36.72 62.21
N ASN A 95 -28.88 37.30 61.22
CA ASN A 95 -30.23 37.16 60.66
C ASN A 95 -30.29 37.81 59.26
N ASP A 96 -31.05 37.17 58.38
CA ASP A 96 -32.08 37.65 57.46
C ASP A 96 -32.00 38.97 56.64
N SER A 97 -32.49 38.80 55.41
CA SER A 97 -33.48 39.60 54.67
C SER A 97 -33.05 40.62 53.60
N GLU A 98 -33.15 40.16 52.35
CA GLU A 98 -33.73 40.80 51.15
C GLU A 98 -35.00 41.66 51.40
N PRO A 99 -35.65 42.32 50.39
CA PRO A 99 -35.21 42.98 49.14
C PRO A 99 -35.97 44.31 48.84
N LYS A 100 -35.70 44.96 47.69
CA LYS A 100 -36.64 45.63 46.72
C LYS A 100 -36.23 47.03 46.18
N ASP A 101 -36.30 47.08 44.85
CA ASP A 101 -36.28 48.15 43.84
C ASP A 101 -37.44 49.19 43.99
N PRO A 102 -37.72 50.17 43.08
CA PRO A 102 -36.92 50.99 42.13
C PRO A 102 -37.28 52.51 42.20
N ARG A 103 -36.61 53.39 41.41
CA ARG A 103 -37.21 54.47 40.55
C ARG A 103 -36.16 55.47 39.99
N LYS A 104 -36.23 55.72 38.67
CA LYS A 104 -35.70 56.86 37.87
C LYS A 104 -36.62 58.12 38.03
N PRO A 105 -36.40 59.34 37.44
CA PRO A 105 -35.53 59.75 36.30
C PRO A 105 -34.87 61.19 36.34
N GLU A 106 -34.15 61.53 35.24
CA GLU A 106 -34.15 62.80 34.45
C GLU A 106 -33.22 64.03 34.69
N GLY A 107 -32.78 64.62 33.54
CA GLY A 107 -32.19 65.97 33.32
C GLY A 107 -30.78 65.97 32.69
N SER A 108 -30.57 66.02 31.35
CA SER A 108 -30.46 67.18 30.41
C SER A 108 -29.31 68.16 30.77
N ASP A 109 -28.46 68.72 29.89
CA ASP A 109 -28.59 69.22 28.51
C ASP A 109 -27.18 69.55 27.92
N LYS A 110 -26.98 69.34 26.60
CA LYS A 110 -26.45 70.25 25.53
C LYS A 110 -25.03 70.88 25.63
N ASN A 111 -24.21 71.10 24.58
CA ASN A 111 -24.40 71.23 23.10
C ASN A 111 -23.06 71.09 22.32
N ASP A 112 -23.12 70.45 21.14
CA ASP A 112 -22.67 70.76 19.75
C ASP A 112 -21.39 71.59 19.42
N THR A 113 -20.53 71.15 18.47
CA THR A 113 -20.72 71.40 17.01
C THR A 113 -19.90 70.50 16.04
N ALA A 114 -20.63 69.95 15.05
CA ALA A 114 -20.40 69.42 13.67
C ALA A 114 -18.98 69.36 13.00
N ALA A 115 -18.62 68.44 12.07
CA ALA A 115 -19.40 67.86 10.96
C ALA A 115 -18.77 66.57 10.29
N VAL A 116 -19.62 65.56 9.98
CA VAL A 116 -19.84 64.83 8.68
C VAL A 116 -18.64 64.07 8.03
N THR A 117 -18.58 62.75 7.77
CA THR A 117 -19.50 61.83 7.04
C THR A 117 -18.99 60.36 7.04
N LYS A 118 -19.91 59.41 6.82
CA LYS A 118 -19.78 57.98 6.38
C LYS A 118 -19.68 56.90 7.47
N GLU A 119 -20.85 56.55 8.04
CA GLU A 119 -21.14 55.20 8.52
C GLU A 119 -22.33 54.62 7.74
N LYS A 120 -22.06 53.61 6.92
CA LYS A 120 -23.03 52.59 6.49
C LYS A 120 -22.20 51.35 6.18
N GLU A 121 -22.17 50.42 7.13
CA GLU A 121 -22.06 48.96 6.94
C GLU A 121 -21.58 48.34 8.26
N GLN A 122 -22.52 48.12 9.17
CA GLN A 122 -22.46 47.03 10.17
C GLN A 122 -23.79 46.99 10.91
N LYS A 123 -24.78 46.33 10.31
CA LYS A 123 -25.94 45.81 11.03
C LYS A 123 -26.52 44.64 10.25
N ASN A 124 -26.24 43.43 10.73
CA ASN A 124 -27.21 42.36 11.00
C ASN A 124 -26.62 40.98 10.68
N GLN A 125 -26.12 40.31 11.73
CA GLN A 125 -26.26 38.86 11.89
C GLN A 125 -26.60 38.60 13.36
N LYS A 126 -27.87 38.81 13.69
CA LYS A 126 -28.54 38.09 14.78
C LYS A 126 -29.66 37.30 14.10
N CYS A 127 -29.63 35.99 14.30
CA CYS A 127 -30.71 35.10 13.88
C CYS A 127 -31.97 35.51 14.64
N PHE A 128 -32.93 36.12 13.94
CA PHE A 128 -34.24 36.45 14.48
C PHE A 128 -35.17 35.28 14.17
N LEU A 129 -35.68 34.62 15.22
CA LEU A 129 -36.77 33.65 15.14
C LEU A 129 -38.08 34.39 14.77
N PRO A 130 -38.72 34.06 13.63
CA PRO A 130 -40.10 34.47 13.37
C PRO A 130 -41.05 33.45 14.02
N SER A 131 -42.02 33.98 14.75
CA SER A 131 -43.04 33.21 15.47
C SER A 131 -44.05 32.57 14.51
N SER A 132 -44.00 31.24 14.38
CA SER A 132 -45.20 30.41 14.08
C SER A 132 -44.92 28.91 14.27
N SER A 133 -44.36 28.50 15.42
CA SER A 133 -44.33 27.08 15.80
C SER A 133 -45.31 26.81 16.95
N TRP A 134 -46.37 26.06 16.69
CA TRP A 134 -47.39 25.68 17.69
C TRP A 134 -46.96 24.52 18.61
N LEU A 135 -45.83 23.89 18.32
CA LEU A 135 -45.21 22.87 19.16
C LEU A 135 -44.02 23.48 19.90
N LYS A 136 -43.81 23.10 21.16
CA LYS A 136 -42.57 23.43 21.87
C LYS A 136 -41.39 22.85 21.06
N PRO A 137 -40.29 23.59 20.85
CA PRO A 137 -39.10 23.10 20.13
C PRO A 137 -38.56 21.75 20.66
N GLU A 138 -38.87 21.42 21.91
CA GLU A 138 -38.42 20.21 22.59
C GLU A 138 -39.12 18.91 22.15
N GLU A 139 -40.29 18.99 21.50
CA GLU A 139 -41.14 17.83 21.15
C GLU A 139 -41.17 17.48 19.65
N GLY A 140 -40.83 18.41 18.75
CA GLY A 140 -40.86 18.22 17.29
C GLY A 140 -39.50 18.01 16.63
N ILE A 141 -39.50 18.01 15.30
CA ILE A 141 -38.31 18.01 14.43
C ILE A 141 -38.34 19.29 13.61
N THR A 142 -37.24 20.02 13.57
CA THR A 142 -37.13 21.23 12.76
C THR A 142 -36.74 20.86 11.33
N VAL A 143 -37.56 21.26 10.37
CA VAL A 143 -37.31 21.09 8.93
C VAL A 143 -36.90 22.44 8.36
N HIS A 144 -35.68 22.53 7.85
CA HIS A 144 -35.14 23.68 7.13
C HIS A 144 -35.32 23.45 5.64
N PHE A 145 -36.12 24.27 4.98
CA PHE A 145 -36.30 24.24 3.54
C PHE A 145 -35.34 25.19 2.86
N HIS A 146 -34.65 24.72 1.83
CA HIS A 146 -33.78 25.52 0.98
C HIS A 146 -34.26 25.38 -0.46
N ALA A 147 -34.56 26.50 -1.13
CA ALA A 147 -35.03 26.48 -2.51
C ALA A 147 -34.51 27.69 -3.29
N ILE A 148 -34.59 27.62 -4.61
CA ILE A 148 -34.15 28.71 -5.50
C ILE A 148 -35.35 29.26 -6.24
N VAL A 149 -35.56 30.57 -6.13
CA VAL A 149 -36.53 31.28 -6.97
C VAL A 149 -35.82 31.74 -8.23
N PRO A 150 -36.29 31.39 -9.43
CA PRO A 150 -35.60 31.75 -10.66
C PRO A 150 -35.72 33.24 -10.99
N LYS A 151 -34.68 33.80 -11.62
CA LYS A 151 -34.55 35.24 -11.92
C LYS A 151 -35.74 35.87 -12.66
N HIS A 152 -36.41 35.13 -13.54
CA HIS A 152 -37.55 35.64 -14.32
C HIS A 152 -38.78 35.93 -13.45
N VAL A 153 -38.81 35.38 -12.24
CA VAL A 153 -39.70 35.78 -11.16
C VAL A 153 -38.93 36.84 -10.38
N THR A 154 -38.97 38.09 -10.83
CA THR A 154 -38.36 39.22 -10.10
C THR A 154 -38.96 39.30 -8.70
N LEU A 155 -38.26 38.71 -7.74
CA LEU A 155 -38.69 38.64 -6.36
C LEU A 155 -38.17 39.91 -5.68
N ASP A 156 -39.07 40.85 -5.45
CA ASP A 156 -38.79 42.01 -4.63
C ASP A 156 -39.06 41.62 -3.17
N PRO A 157 -38.03 41.48 -2.31
CA PRO A 157 -38.20 41.06 -0.92
C PRO A 157 -39.10 42.01 -0.10
N GLU A 158 -39.31 43.25 -0.57
CA GLU A 158 -40.19 44.22 0.10
C GLU A 158 -41.66 44.08 -0.32
N LEU A 159 -41.95 43.43 -1.46
CA LEU A 159 -43.29 43.33 -2.05
C LEU A 159 -43.81 41.91 -2.22
N HIS A 160 -42.93 40.91 -2.22
CA HIS A 160 -43.25 39.51 -2.49
C HIS A 160 -42.83 38.64 -1.31
N THR A 161 -43.71 37.72 -0.90
CA THR A 161 -43.44 36.73 0.14
C THR A 161 -43.67 35.34 -0.41
N VAL A 162 -42.75 34.42 -0.13
CA VAL A 162 -42.89 33.01 -0.50
C VAL A 162 -43.24 32.20 0.73
N PHE A 163 -44.27 31.36 0.62
CA PHE A 163 -44.68 30.44 1.67
C PHE A 163 -44.61 28.99 1.19
N ILE A 164 -44.50 28.07 2.14
CA ILE A 164 -44.77 26.65 1.93
C ILE A 164 -46.17 26.35 2.46
N ARG A 165 -46.93 25.59 1.68
CA ARG A 165 -48.22 24.99 2.05
C ARG A 165 -48.13 23.48 1.84
N GLY A 166 -48.76 22.69 2.69
CA GLY A 166 -48.74 21.23 2.54
C GLY A 166 -49.76 20.51 3.40
N GLY A 167 -49.55 19.21 3.57
CA GLY A 167 -50.36 18.29 4.37
C GLY A 167 -50.62 18.75 5.81
N GLU A 168 -51.47 18.01 6.54
CA GLU A 168 -51.88 18.34 7.92
C GLU A 168 -50.69 18.45 8.91
N GLU A 169 -49.57 17.81 8.57
CA GLU A 169 -48.32 17.86 9.32
C GLU A 169 -47.58 19.20 9.19
N LEU A 170 -47.84 19.95 8.11
CA LEU A 170 -47.23 21.26 7.83
C LEU A 170 -48.23 22.40 8.08
N GLY A 171 -49.45 22.30 7.56
CA GLY A 171 -50.49 23.33 7.66
C GLY A 171 -51.71 22.86 8.43
N ARG A 172 -52.30 23.74 9.25
CA ARG A 172 -53.61 23.52 9.89
C ARG A 172 -54.48 24.76 9.72
N PRO A 173 -55.51 24.75 8.85
CA PRO A 173 -55.97 23.62 8.01
C PRO A 173 -54.95 23.20 6.94
N GLU A 174 -55.09 22.00 6.38
CA GLU A 174 -54.25 21.52 5.28
C GLU A 174 -54.19 22.58 4.16
N TRP A 175 -53.02 22.74 3.54
CA TRP A 175 -52.78 23.75 2.50
C TRP A 175 -52.96 25.21 2.96
N SER A 176 -52.74 25.50 4.25
CA SER A 176 -52.54 26.87 4.75
C SER A 176 -51.07 27.31 4.68
N ASP A 177 -50.81 28.62 4.75
CA ASP A 177 -49.45 29.17 4.88
C ASP A 177 -48.78 28.62 6.16
N ALA A 178 -47.81 27.71 5.99
CA ALA A 178 -47.19 26.96 7.08
C ALA A 178 -45.78 27.44 7.43
N CYS A 179 -44.98 27.78 6.42
CA CYS A 179 -43.61 28.24 6.58
C CYS A 179 -43.36 29.44 5.68
N GLU A 180 -43.00 30.58 6.26
CA GLU A 180 -42.51 31.73 5.50
C GLU A 180 -41.06 31.48 5.08
N MET A 181 -40.73 31.86 3.85
CA MET A 181 -39.39 31.75 3.30
C MET A 181 -38.72 33.12 3.25
N TYR A 182 -37.47 33.18 3.69
CA TYR A 182 -36.66 34.38 3.77
C TYR A 182 -35.58 34.39 2.70
N PHE A 183 -35.30 35.57 2.16
CA PHE A 183 -34.20 35.79 1.22
C PHE A 183 -32.85 35.61 1.92
N ILE A 184 -31.97 34.80 1.33
CA ILE A 184 -30.63 34.51 1.86
C ILE A 184 -29.54 35.15 1.00
N ALA A 185 -29.60 34.96 -0.32
CA ALA A 185 -28.55 35.43 -1.23
C ALA A 185 -29.06 35.61 -2.66
N ASP A 186 -28.46 36.55 -3.39
CA ASP A 186 -28.59 36.66 -4.84
C ASP A 186 -27.63 35.68 -5.53
N LEU A 187 -28.16 34.84 -6.41
CA LEU A 187 -27.42 33.88 -7.23
C LEU A 187 -27.26 34.39 -8.68
N HIS A 188 -27.51 35.68 -8.91
CA HIS A 188 -27.34 36.40 -10.17
C HIS A 188 -28.13 35.80 -11.33
N GLU A 189 -27.48 35.05 -12.23
CA GLU A 189 -28.12 34.44 -13.39
C GLU A 189 -29.06 33.28 -12.99
N TYR A 190 -28.84 32.68 -11.83
CA TYR A 190 -29.60 31.52 -11.35
C TYR A 190 -30.81 31.90 -10.48
N GLY A 191 -30.94 33.16 -10.05
CA GLY A 191 -32.07 33.66 -9.28
C GLY A 191 -31.73 33.97 -7.82
N SER A 192 -32.63 33.68 -6.89
CA SER A 192 -32.47 34.02 -5.46
C SER A 192 -32.60 32.78 -4.58
N LEU A 193 -31.66 32.61 -3.66
CA LEU A 193 -31.70 31.55 -2.65
C LEU A 193 -32.62 31.98 -1.50
N ILE A 194 -33.58 31.13 -1.17
CA ILE A 194 -34.51 31.36 -0.07
C ILE A 194 -34.47 30.20 0.94
N GLU A 195 -34.78 30.51 2.19
CA GLU A 195 -34.81 29.53 3.27
C GLU A 195 -35.92 29.79 4.27
N GLY A 196 -36.55 28.74 4.77
CA GLY A 196 -37.54 28.81 5.82
C GLY A 196 -37.42 27.61 6.74
N SER A 197 -37.98 27.68 7.94
CA SER A 197 -37.99 26.57 8.88
C SER A 197 -39.35 26.37 9.52
N VAL A 198 -39.76 25.12 9.70
CA VAL A 198 -41.00 24.74 10.38
C VAL A 198 -40.74 23.53 11.29
N VAL A 199 -41.51 23.41 12.37
CA VAL A 199 -41.43 22.26 13.27
C VAL A 199 -42.54 21.27 12.95
N ILE A 200 -42.18 20.03 12.61
CA ILE A 200 -43.14 18.95 12.35
C ILE A 200 -43.21 17.97 13.55
N PRO A 201 -44.33 17.26 13.74
CA PRO A 201 -44.45 16.22 14.75
C PRO A 201 -43.50 15.04 14.49
N ARG A 202 -42.99 14.41 15.56
CA ARG A 202 -42.14 13.21 15.42
C ARG A 202 -42.85 12.01 14.79
N GLN A 203 -44.17 11.92 14.95
CA GLN A 203 -44.97 10.86 14.32
C GLN A 203 -44.99 10.95 12.78
N SER A 204 -44.52 12.06 12.22
CA SER A 204 -44.43 12.30 10.78
C SER A 204 -43.11 11.79 10.16
N LEU A 205 -42.20 11.25 10.98
CA LEU A 205 -40.97 10.60 10.51
C LEU A 205 -41.25 9.42 9.59
N ASP A 206 -40.42 9.25 8.58
CA ASP A 206 -40.49 8.16 7.59
C ASP A 206 -41.82 8.10 6.81
N ARG A 207 -42.64 9.16 6.90
CA ARG A 207 -43.89 9.32 6.15
C ARG A 207 -43.70 10.37 5.06
N ALA A 208 -44.46 10.20 3.98
CA ALA A 208 -44.47 11.15 2.87
C ALA A 208 -45.47 12.27 3.15
N ILE A 209 -45.00 13.50 3.12
CA ILE A 209 -45.80 14.70 3.36
C ILE A 209 -45.83 15.52 2.07
N PRO A 210 -46.99 15.73 1.43
CA PRO A 210 -47.10 16.57 0.25
C PRO A 210 -46.96 18.06 0.61
N TYR A 211 -46.26 18.83 -0.23
CA TYR A 211 -46.17 20.28 -0.07
C TYR A 211 -45.91 21.00 -1.40
N LYS A 212 -46.09 22.32 -1.41
CA LYS A 212 -45.74 23.24 -2.50
C LYS A 212 -45.25 24.59 -2.01
N TYR A 213 -44.42 25.21 -2.84
CA TYR A 213 -44.10 26.63 -2.75
C TYR A 213 -45.20 27.51 -3.35
N VAL A 214 -45.43 28.65 -2.71
CA VAL A 214 -46.49 29.59 -3.06
C VAL A 214 -45.95 31.02 -3.02
N LEU A 215 -46.13 31.77 -4.09
CA LEU A 215 -45.73 33.16 -4.21
C LEU A 215 -46.94 34.08 -3.99
N HIS A 216 -46.82 34.98 -3.02
CA HIS A 216 -47.77 36.07 -2.80
C HIS A 216 -47.23 37.35 -3.45
N ARG A 217 -47.97 37.91 -4.41
CA ARG A 217 -47.60 39.19 -5.05
C ARG A 217 -48.41 40.35 -4.45
N GLY A 218 -47.72 41.35 -3.91
CA GLY A 218 -48.30 42.62 -3.45
C GLY A 218 -48.79 42.62 -1.99
N ARG A 219 -49.09 43.83 -1.47
CA ARG A 219 -49.55 44.03 -0.07
C ARG A 219 -50.94 43.48 0.22
N SER A 220 -51.80 43.32 -0.79
CA SER A 220 -53.06 42.60 -0.65
C SER A 220 -52.85 41.14 -1.07
N ARG A 221 -53.18 40.17 -0.20
CA ARG A 221 -53.08 38.72 -0.44
C ARG A 221 -53.99 38.18 -1.58
N SER A 222 -54.32 39.00 -2.57
CA SER A 222 -55.34 38.74 -3.61
C SER A 222 -54.84 37.94 -4.81
N SER A 223 -53.53 37.82 -5.03
CA SER A 223 -52.96 36.95 -6.08
C SER A 223 -51.92 36.00 -5.49
N VAL A 224 -52.32 34.73 -5.38
CA VAL A 224 -51.52 33.62 -4.87
C VAL A 224 -51.18 32.71 -6.04
N GLU A 225 -49.89 32.57 -6.35
CA GLU A 225 -49.40 31.69 -7.42
C GLU A 225 -48.71 30.46 -6.81
N TYR A 226 -49.26 29.27 -7.06
CA TYR A 226 -48.59 28.02 -6.70
C TYR A 226 -47.48 27.70 -7.69
N GLU A 227 -46.43 27.05 -7.20
CA GLU A 227 -45.43 26.46 -8.08
C GLU A 227 -46.06 25.41 -9.01
N TYR A 228 -45.39 25.21 -10.13
CA TYR A 228 -45.77 24.30 -11.18
C TYR A 228 -44.74 23.17 -11.30
N ILE A 229 -45.19 21.93 -11.05
CA ILE A 229 -44.39 20.73 -11.24
C ILE A 229 -44.73 20.16 -12.62
N TYR A 230 -43.73 20.01 -13.48
CA TYR A 230 -43.90 19.56 -14.88
C TYR A 230 -44.10 18.04 -15.00
N GLU A 231 -45.17 17.52 -14.40
CA GLU A 231 -45.61 16.13 -14.50
C GLU A 231 -47.10 16.09 -14.82
N GLN A 232 -47.51 15.11 -15.63
CA GLN A 232 -48.92 14.91 -15.93
C GLN A 232 -49.57 14.09 -14.81
N PRO A 233 -50.70 14.57 -14.25
CA PRO A 233 -51.39 13.78 -13.23
C PRO A 233 -51.88 12.43 -13.80
N GLN A 234 -51.73 11.36 -13.02
CA GLN A 234 -52.22 10.01 -13.33
C GLN A 234 -53.76 9.95 -13.33
N GLU A 235 -54.40 10.67 -12.41
CA GLU A 235 -55.86 10.72 -12.30
C GLU A 235 -56.40 12.15 -12.50
N ALA A 236 -57.56 12.24 -13.15
CA ALA A 236 -58.21 13.52 -13.42
C ALA A 236 -58.69 14.18 -12.11
N GLY A 237 -58.08 15.31 -11.75
CA GLY A 237 -58.39 16.05 -10.53
C GLY A 237 -57.31 15.95 -9.45
N GLU A 238 -56.31 15.06 -9.61
CA GLU A 238 -55.17 15.00 -8.70
C GLU A 238 -54.16 16.10 -8.98
N HIS A 239 -53.47 16.54 -7.92
CA HIS A 239 -52.42 17.53 -7.98
C HIS A 239 -51.06 16.88 -7.72
N VAL A 240 -50.10 17.10 -8.63
CA VAL A 240 -48.72 16.70 -8.40
C VAL A 240 -48.07 17.70 -7.44
N ASN A 241 -47.55 17.20 -6.33
CA ASN A 241 -46.91 17.97 -5.26
C ASN A 241 -45.47 17.53 -5.02
N ARG A 242 -44.67 18.35 -4.33
CA ARG A 242 -43.37 17.91 -3.81
C ARG A 242 -43.61 16.91 -2.68
N CYS A 243 -42.66 16.02 -2.46
CA CYS A 243 -42.74 14.98 -1.45
C CYS A 243 -41.64 15.18 -0.40
N LEU A 244 -42.01 15.58 0.81
CA LEU A 244 -41.10 15.61 1.95
C LEU A 244 -41.12 14.24 2.62
N CYS A 245 -39.94 13.65 2.85
CA CYS A 245 -39.80 12.41 3.60
C CYS A 245 -38.60 12.53 4.55
N VAL A 246 -38.89 12.84 5.81
CA VAL A 246 -37.85 13.01 6.84
C VAL A 246 -37.46 11.63 7.36
N LYS A 247 -36.26 11.16 6.96
CA LYS A 247 -35.78 9.82 7.33
C LYS A 247 -35.22 9.83 8.75
N SER A 248 -35.78 9.00 9.63
CA SER A 248 -35.32 8.88 11.02
C SER A 248 -33.86 8.45 11.13
N SER A 249 -33.39 7.61 10.21
CA SER A 249 -32.00 7.11 10.16
C SER A 249 -30.94 8.16 9.83
N LEU A 250 -31.33 9.32 9.30
CA LEU A 250 -30.43 10.41 8.90
C LEU A 250 -30.52 11.64 9.84
N LEU A 251 -31.26 11.53 10.94
CA LEU A 251 -31.37 12.57 11.96
C LEU A 251 -30.36 12.34 13.08
N ARG A 252 -29.49 13.32 13.31
CA ARG A 252 -28.58 13.35 14.48
C ARG A 252 -28.90 14.48 15.45
N SER A 253 -29.33 15.64 14.96
CA SER A 253 -29.56 16.86 15.76
C SER A 253 -31.03 17.30 15.85
N ARG A 254 -32.01 16.41 15.60
CA ARG A 254 -33.46 16.77 15.44
C ARG A 254 -33.73 17.81 14.34
N GLU A 255 -32.77 18.02 13.45
CA GLU A 255 -32.85 18.94 12.32
C GLU A 255 -32.75 18.17 11.01
N TRP A 256 -33.63 18.52 10.08
CA TRP A 256 -33.63 18.03 8.70
C TRP A 256 -33.48 19.20 7.75
N HIS A 257 -32.49 19.13 6.86
CA HIS A 257 -32.33 20.08 5.77
C HIS A 257 -32.92 19.51 4.47
N GLN A 258 -34.04 20.09 4.03
CA GLN A 258 -34.71 19.80 2.78
C GLN A 258 -34.14 20.69 1.67
N TYR A 259 -33.23 20.14 0.87
CA TYR A 259 -32.59 20.84 -0.25
C TYR A 259 -33.40 20.67 -1.53
N ASP A 260 -34.32 21.59 -1.77
CA ASP A 260 -35.16 21.62 -2.95
C ASP A 260 -34.47 22.33 -4.12
N ASP A 261 -35.02 22.09 -5.31
CA ASP A 261 -34.52 22.64 -6.58
C ASP A 261 -35.10 24.04 -6.88
N ILE A 262 -35.06 24.42 -8.15
CA ILE A 262 -35.61 25.67 -8.65
C ILE A 262 -37.14 25.61 -8.64
N ILE A 263 -37.77 26.56 -7.96
CA ILE A 263 -39.22 26.73 -7.93
C ILE A 263 -39.68 27.16 -9.31
N CYS A 264 -40.37 26.26 -10.00
CA CYS A 264 -40.88 26.50 -11.33
C CYS A 264 -42.22 27.24 -11.23
N MET A 265 -42.36 28.38 -11.90
CA MET A 265 -43.64 29.07 -12.03
C MET A 265 -44.31 28.70 -13.34
N LYS A 266 -45.64 28.81 -13.38
CA LYS A 266 -46.41 28.60 -14.60
C LYS A 266 -46.02 29.67 -15.63
N PRO A 267 -45.61 29.31 -16.85
CA PRO A 267 -45.25 30.29 -17.87
C PRO A 267 -46.49 31.13 -18.27
N PRO A 268 -46.32 32.44 -18.54
CA PRO A 268 -47.43 33.28 -18.95
C PRO A 268 -47.92 32.92 -20.37
N GLY A 269 -49.24 32.74 -20.52
CA GLY A 269 -49.92 32.59 -21.81
C GLY A 269 -50.68 31.26 -22.03
N THR A 270 -51.37 31.16 -23.18
CA THR A 270 -52.17 30.00 -23.62
C THR A 270 -51.31 28.81 -24.06
N PHE A 271 -50.34 28.42 -23.24
CA PHE A 271 -49.45 27.27 -23.45
C PHE A 271 -50.08 25.93 -23.03
N GLN A 272 -51.41 25.86 -22.96
CA GLN A 272 -52.17 24.63 -22.71
C GLN A 272 -51.79 23.51 -23.71
N LYS A 273 -51.38 23.87 -24.94
CA LYS A 273 -50.87 22.91 -25.94
C LYS A 273 -49.50 22.29 -25.60
N LEU A 274 -48.71 22.92 -24.74
CA LEU A 274 -47.41 22.41 -24.29
C LEU A 274 -47.54 21.41 -23.13
N GLN A 275 -48.66 21.44 -22.39
CA GLN A 275 -48.95 20.46 -21.33
C GLN A 275 -48.99 19.03 -21.88
N ASN A 276 -49.44 18.86 -23.13
CA ASN A 276 -49.53 17.57 -23.82
C ASN A 276 -48.20 17.16 -24.48
N LEU A 277 -47.24 18.07 -24.57
CA LEU A 277 -45.90 17.84 -25.12
C LEU A 277 -44.88 18.29 -24.06
N PHE A 278 -44.70 17.48 -23.02
CA PHE A 278 -43.50 17.55 -22.19
C PHE A 278 -42.29 17.18 -23.06
N THR A 279 -41.85 18.14 -23.86
CA THR A 279 -40.85 17.94 -24.91
C THR A 279 -39.51 17.60 -24.30
N ASN A 280 -38.70 16.84 -25.04
CA ASN A 280 -37.33 16.52 -24.64
C ASN A 280 -36.48 17.78 -24.33
N LYS A 281 -36.81 18.93 -24.93
CA LYS A 281 -36.13 20.20 -24.64
C LYS A 281 -36.44 20.72 -23.23
N MET A 282 -37.71 20.72 -22.82
CA MET A 282 -38.10 21.16 -21.46
C MET A 282 -37.57 20.22 -20.38
N LYS A 283 -37.59 18.91 -20.64
CA LYS A 283 -36.95 17.91 -19.77
C LYS A 283 -35.49 18.26 -19.49
N LYS A 284 -34.72 18.53 -20.55
CA LYS A 284 -33.30 18.88 -20.44
C LYS A 284 -33.07 20.17 -19.64
N GLU A 285 -33.88 21.21 -19.86
CA GLU A 285 -33.76 22.45 -19.09
C GLU A 285 -34.10 22.25 -17.60
N LEU A 286 -35.12 21.43 -17.28
CA LEU A 286 -35.49 21.13 -15.90
C LEU A 286 -34.42 20.32 -15.18
N VAL A 287 -33.85 19.30 -15.85
CA VAL A 287 -32.72 18.52 -15.34
C VAL A 287 -31.51 19.43 -15.10
N LYS A 288 -31.19 20.31 -16.06
CA LYS A 288 -30.11 21.28 -15.91
C LYS A 288 -30.35 22.23 -14.72
N GLY A 289 -31.58 22.69 -14.53
CA GLY A 289 -31.97 23.52 -13.39
C GLY A 289 -31.80 22.80 -12.05
N LYS A 290 -32.22 21.53 -11.96
CA LYS A 290 -31.99 20.69 -10.77
C LYS A 290 -30.51 20.48 -10.48
N MET A 291 -29.71 20.23 -11.51
CA MET A 291 -28.25 20.07 -11.41
C MET A 291 -27.55 21.35 -10.91
N ILE A 292 -27.96 22.52 -11.39
CA ILE A 292 -27.46 23.83 -10.92
C ILE A 292 -27.86 24.05 -9.45
N ALA A 293 -29.11 23.78 -9.08
CA ALA A 293 -29.56 23.91 -7.71
C ALA A 293 -28.76 23.00 -6.76
N ALA A 294 -28.55 21.75 -7.16
CA ALA A 294 -27.73 20.81 -6.40
C ALA A 294 -26.29 21.32 -6.20
N GLU A 295 -25.68 21.93 -7.22
CA GLU A 295 -24.34 22.53 -7.12
C GLU A 295 -24.28 23.66 -6.08
N ILE A 296 -25.29 24.54 -6.10
CA ILE A 296 -25.40 25.67 -5.16
C ILE A 296 -25.62 25.18 -3.72
N MET A 297 -26.54 24.23 -3.53
CA MET A 297 -26.82 23.64 -2.22
C MET A 297 -25.60 22.91 -1.67
N LEU A 298 -24.86 22.18 -2.51
CA LEU A 298 -23.62 21.55 -2.12
C LEU A 298 -22.58 22.58 -1.67
N GLY A 299 -22.39 23.67 -2.44
CA GLY A 299 -21.49 24.76 -2.08
C GLY A 299 -21.83 25.38 -0.72
N ARG A 300 -23.12 25.51 -0.40
CA ARG A 300 -23.59 25.94 0.91
C ARG A 300 -23.28 24.93 2.02
N ILE A 301 -23.44 23.63 1.79
CA ILE A 301 -23.08 22.61 2.78
C ILE A 301 -21.58 22.70 3.07
N PHE A 302 -20.74 22.89 2.04
CA PHE A 302 -19.31 23.10 2.19
C PHE A 302 -18.97 24.33 3.04
N SER A 303 -19.76 25.41 3.03
CA SER A 303 -19.43 26.60 3.83
C SER A 303 -19.38 26.33 5.33
N ASN A 304 -20.08 25.29 5.82
CA ASN A 304 -19.97 24.83 7.20
C ASN A 304 -18.52 24.49 7.60
N LEU A 305 -17.69 24.05 6.63
CA LEU A 305 -16.30 23.67 6.88
C LEU A 305 -15.33 24.85 6.98
N GLN A 306 -15.75 26.08 6.64
CA GLN A 306 -14.92 27.29 6.73
C GLN A 306 -14.26 27.44 8.11
N THR A 307 -14.99 27.08 9.17
CA THR A 307 -14.43 26.95 10.52
C THR A 307 -14.27 25.46 10.84
N TRP A 308 -13.03 24.98 10.84
CA TRP A 308 -12.73 23.58 11.11
C TRP A 308 -12.83 23.24 12.60
N ASN A 309 -13.89 22.54 12.99
CA ASN A 309 -14.07 21.94 14.31
C ASN A 309 -15.01 20.73 14.23
N LEU A 310 -15.04 19.93 15.30
CA LEU A 310 -15.83 18.70 15.36
C LEU A 310 -17.33 18.91 15.11
N VAL A 311 -17.91 19.98 15.66
CA VAL A 311 -19.35 20.27 15.52
C VAL A 311 -19.69 20.57 14.07
N ASN A 312 -18.92 21.44 13.43
CA ASN A 312 -19.11 21.82 12.02
C ASN A 312 -18.87 20.65 11.07
N LEU A 313 -17.89 19.80 11.36
CA LEU A 313 -17.62 18.60 10.58
C LEU A 313 -18.78 17.59 10.69
N GLN A 314 -19.33 17.39 11.88
CA GLN A 314 -20.52 16.56 12.09
C GLN A 314 -21.76 17.13 11.40
N ASN A 315 -21.95 18.45 11.43
CA ASN A 315 -23.03 19.14 10.73
C ASN A 315 -22.88 18.96 9.21
N PHE A 316 -21.67 19.16 8.67
CA PHE A 316 -21.37 18.92 7.26
C PHE A 316 -21.71 17.48 6.84
N PHE A 317 -21.24 16.47 7.58
CA PHE A 317 -21.53 15.07 7.25
C PHE A 317 -23.02 14.73 7.32
N THR A 318 -23.74 15.28 8.30
CA THR A 318 -25.18 15.06 8.46
C THR A 318 -25.96 15.72 7.32
N GLN A 319 -25.69 17.01 7.07
CA GLN A 319 -26.33 17.77 5.99
C GLN A 319 -26.04 17.19 4.62
N PHE A 320 -24.81 16.71 4.36
CA PHE A 320 -24.49 16.05 3.08
C PHE A 320 -25.30 14.76 2.87
N ARG A 321 -25.47 13.93 3.90
CA ARG A 321 -26.29 12.71 3.80
C ARG A 321 -27.76 13.04 3.54
N GLN A 322 -28.28 14.08 4.19
CA GLN A 322 -29.64 14.58 3.97
C GLN A 322 -29.79 15.11 2.53
N PHE A 323 -28.88 15.98 2.10
CA PHE A 323 -28.77 16.49 0.73
C PHE A 323 -28.77 15.37 -0.29
N TYR A 324 -27.85 14.41 -0.17
CA TYR A 324 -27.75 13.30 -1.10
C TYR A 324 -29.05 12.46 -1.10
N SER A 325 -29.64 12.20 0.07
CA SER A 325 -30.93 11.49 0.15
C SER A 325 -32.06 12.21 -0.59
N VAL A 326 -32.07 13.55 -0.63
CA VAL A 326 -33.08 14.36 -1.31
C VAL A 326 -32.82 14.40 -2.82
N VAL A 327 -31.59 14.66 -3.24
CA VAL A 327 -31.28 14.87 -4.68
C VAL A 327 -31.09 13.57 -5.46
N ARG A 328 -30.75 12.45 -4.79
CA ARG A 328 -30.43 11.16 -5.45
C ARG A 328 -31.55 10.63 -6.33
N VAL A 329 -32.80 10.74 -5.86
CA VAL A 329 -33.99 10.31 -6.61
C VAL A 329 -35.04 11.41 -6.47
N PRO A 330 -35.36 12.15 -7.54
CA PRO A 330 -36.42 13.14 -7.48
C PRO A 330 -37.77 12.48 -7.16
N MET A 331 -38.38 12.89 -6.04
CA MET A 331 -39.66 12.35 -5.58
C MET A 331 -40.77 13.37 -5.77
N ILE A 332 -41.95 12.88 -6.16
CA ILE A 332 -43.20 13.64 -6.24
C ILE A 332 -44.29 12.93 -5.44
N TYR A 333 -45.33 13.66 -5.08
CA TYR A 333 -46.50 13.12 -4.39
C TYR A 333 -47.75 13.32 -5.23
N GLU A 334 -48.45 12.23 -5.50
CA GLU A 334 -49.72 12.18 -6.23
C GLU A 334 -50.52 10.98 -5.69
N GLY A 335 -51.39 11.24 -4.72
CA GLY A 335 -52.05 10.21 -3.90
C GLY A 335 -51.11 9.41 -2.98
N LYS A 336 -49.89 9.13 -3.45
CA LYS A 336 -48.78 8.42 -2.82
C LYS A 336 -47.44 9.04 -3.26
N ALA A 337 -46.39 8.81 -2.47
CA ALA A 337 -45.03 9.15 -2.87
C ALA A 337 -44.54 8.22 -3.99
N GLN A 338 -43.95 8.80 -5.03
CA GLN A 338 -43.38 8.05 -6.14
C GLN A 338 -42.19 8.80 -6.78
N PRO A 339 -41.25 8.07 -7.41
CA PRO A 339 -40.19 8.70 -8.20
C PRO A 339 -40.77 9.46 -9.41
N TRP A 340 -40.13 10.56 -9.78
CA TRP A 340 -40.48 11.35 -10.95
C TRP A 340 -39.98 10.69 -12.25
N HIS A 341 -40.60 9.58 -12.65
CA HIS A 341 -40.14 8.76 -13.77
C HIS A 341 -40.08 9.49 -15.11
N SER A 342 -41.00 10.41 -15.40
CA SER A 342 -41.06 11.12 -16.69
C SER A 342 -39.88 12.06 -16.94
N LEU A 343 -39.20 12.51 -15.87
CA LEU A 343 -38.04 13.38 -15.90
C LEU A 343 -36.82 12.69 -16.51
N GLY A 344 -36.71 11.37 -16.33
CA GLY A 344 -35.58 10.56 -16.81
C GLY A 344 -34.25 10.91 -16.15
N LEU A 345 -34.27 11.49 -14.95
CA LEU A 345 -33.07 11.73 -14.14
C LEU A 345 -32.87 10.54 -13.20
N GLY A 346 -31.93 9.66 -13.54
CA GLY A 346 -31.56 8.51 -12.73
C GLY A 346 -30.50 8.86 -11.68
N GLU A 347 -30.29 7.90 -10.77
CA GLU A 347 -29.29 8.03 -9.70
C GLU A 347 -27.85 8.14 -10.26
N GLU A 348 -27.55 7.46 -11.36
CA GLU A 348 -26.21 7.50 -11.97
C GLU A 348 -25.90 8.86 -12.58
N GLU A 349 -26.83 9.52 -13.29
CA GLU A 349 -26.60 10.89 -13.79
C GLU A 349 -26.42 11.89 -12.64
N VAL A 350 -27.13 11.70 -11.51
CA VAL A 350 -26.94 12.53 -10.31
C VAL A 350 -25.56 12.31 -9.70
N LYS A 351 -25.09 11.07 -9.63
CA LYS A 351 -23.74 10.75 -9.12
C LYS A 351 -22.64 11.34 -10.00
N GLU A 352 -22.77 11.22 -11.33
CA GLU A 352 -21.82 11.80 -12.27
C GLU A 352 -21.73 13.32 -12.10
N HIS A 353 -22.87 14.01 -12.07
CA HIS A 353 -22.90 15.46 -11.87
C HIS A 353 -22.38 15.88 -10.50
N LEU A 354 -22.75 15.15 -9.44
CA LEU A 354 -22.22 15.39 -8.10
C LEU A 354 -20.70 15.29 -8.08
N TRP A 355 -20.13 14.28 -8.75
CA TRP A 355 -18.69 14.15 -8.87
C TRP A 355 -18.04 15.30 -9.63
N GLU A 356 -18.66 15.79 -10.71
CA GLU A 356 -18.19 16.98 -11.43
C GLU A 356 -18.27 18.26 -10.57
N CYS A 357 -19.31 18.43 -9.76
CA CYS A 357 -19.37 19.52 -8.77
C CYS A 357 -18.23 19.42 -7.76
N LEU A 358 -17.95 18.22 -7.25
CA LEU A 358 -16.83 17.99 -6.34
C LEU A 358 -15.48 18.26 -7.00
N LYS A 359 -15.30 17.91 -8.29
CA LYS A 359 -14.09 18.24 -9.06
C LYS A 359 -13.82 19.75 -9.10
N LYS A 360 -14.86 20.57 -9.28
CA LYS A 360 -14.73 22.04 -9.24
C LYS A 360 -14.23 22.52 -7.88
N GLN A 361 -14.65 21.86 -6.79
CA GLN A 361 -14.21 22.17 -5.42
C GLN A 361 -12.78 21.70 -5.12
N ILE A 362 -12.14 20.86 -5.93
CA ILE A 362 -10.78 20.36 -5.65
C ILE A 362 -9.74 20.92 -6.59
N LYS A 363 -10.17 21.46 -7.73
CA LYS A 363 -9.29 22.04 -8.75
C LYS A 363 -8.26 23.03 -8.16
N PRO A 364 -8.60 23.96 -7.26
CA PRO A 364 -7.60 24.86 -6.67
C PRO A 364 -6.51 24.15 -5.86
N VAL A 365 -6.88 23.06 -5.19
CA VAL A 365 -5.97 22.24 -4.37
C VAL A 365 -5.06 21.39 -5.26
N LEU A 366 -5.58 20.89 -6.38
CA LEU A 366 -4.79 20.14 -7.39
C LEU A 366 -3.80 21.06 -8.13
N GLU A 367 -4.15 22.32 -8.35
CA GLU A 367 -3.26 23.35 -8.93
C GLU A 367 -2.16 23.82 -7.96
N GLY A 368 -2.03 23.19 -6.78
CA GLY A 368 -0.96 23.48 -5.83
C GLY A 368 -1.21 24.65 -4.89
N ARG A 369 -2.42 25.23 -4.86
CA ARG A 369 -2.79 26.27 -3.90
C ARG A 369 -3.10 25.61 -2.55
N SER A 370 -2.32 25.96 -1.52
CA SER A 370 -2.57 25.52 -0.15
C SER A 370 -2.22 26.64 0.83
N GLY A 371 -2.88 26.65 2.00
CA GLY A 371 -2.69 27.72 2.98
C GLY A 371 -3.14 29.09 2.44
N ASP A 372 -2.28 30.09 2.55
CA ASP A 372 -2.58 31.49 2.24
C ASP A 372 -2.77 31.78 0.73
N ALA A 373 -2.49 30.80 -0.14
CA ALA A 373 -2.70 30.91 -1.58
C ALA A 373 -4.15 30.60 -2.04
N LEU A 374 -5.01 30.11 -1.13
CA LEU A 374 -6.43 29.87 -1.41
C LEU A 374 -7.24 31.16 -1.20
N PRO A 375 -8.28 31.42 -2.01
CA PRO A 375 -9.14 32.58 -1.85
C PRO A 375 -9.72 32.71 -0.43
N GLU A 376 -9.89 33.94 0.04
CA GLU A 376 -10.54 34.23 1.32
C GLU A 376 -11.98 33.68 1.31
N GLY A 377 -12.37 32.92 2.34
CA GLY A 377 -13.64 32.20 2.41
C GLY A 377 -13.64 30.75 1.90
N TRP A 378 -12.50 30.22 1.44
CA TRP A 378 -12.42 28.81 1.02
C TRP A 378 -12.63 27.82 2.19
N PRO A 379 -13.47 26.77 2.03
CA PRO A 379 -13.91 25.97 3.17
C PRO A 379 -12.81 25.18 3.87
N VAL A 380 -11.90 24.54 3.12
CA VAL A 380 -10.87 23.69 3.70
C VAL A 380 -9.51 24.06 3.13
N ARG A 381 -8.65 24.63 4.00
CA ARG A 381 -7.32 25.12 3.60
C ARG A 381 -6.23 24.04 3.52
N SER A 382 -6.41 22.93 4.23
CA SER A 382 -5.46 21.81 4.23
C SER A 382 -5.80 20.82 3.11
N ARG A 383 -4.79 20.48 2.31
CA ARG A 383 -4.89 19.48 1.24
C ARG A 383 -5.39 18.13 1.79
N LEU A 384 -4.77 17.65 2.86
CA LEU A 384 -5.12 16.37 3.48
C LEU A 384 -6.55 16.38 4.03
N ARG A 385 -6.96 17.45 4.74
CA ARG A 385 -8.34 17.57 5.25
C ARG A 385 -9.37 17.55 4.11
N MET A 386 -9.08 18.24 3.01
CA MET A 386 -9.94 18.21 1.83
C MET A 386 -10.02 16.81 1.22
N GLY A 387 -8.88 16.12 1.09
CA GLY A 387 -8.84 14.73 0.63
C GLY A 387 -9.71 13.79 1.46
N LEU A 388 -9.68 13.94 2.78
CA LEU A 388 -10.47 13.14 3.71
C LEU A 388 -11.98 13.44 3.62
N VAL A 389 -12.34 14.72 3.47
CA VAL A 389 -13.72 15.12 3.21
C VAL A 389 -14.22 14.48 1.91
N LEU A 390 -13.45 14.58 0.81
CA LEU A 390 -13.83 13.96 -0.45
C LEU A 390 -13.98 12.45 -0.35
N LEU A 391 -13.06 11.78 0.34
CA LEU A 391 -13.13 10.34 0.56
C LEU A 391 -14.43 9.96 1.28
N PHE A 392 -14.81 10.71 2.32
CA PHE A 392 -16.10 10.52 2.99
C PHE A 392 -17.28 10.65 2.01
N LEU A 393 -17.29 11.69 1.17
CA LEU A 393 -18.38 11.93 0.21
C LEU A 393 -18.48 10.82 -0.83
N VAL A 394 -17.34 10.40 -1.38
CA VAL A 394 -17.23 9.32 -2.36
C VAL A 394 -17.78 8.01 -1.80
N GLU A 395 -17.43 7.65 -0.57
CA GLU A 395 -17.88 6.41 0.05
C GLU A 395 -19.37 6.47 0.48
N ASN A 396 -19.84 7.60 1.00
CA ASN A 396 -21.25 7.74 1.42
C ASN A 396 -22.22 7.82 0.22
N ALA A 397 -21.81 8.44 -0.89
CA ALA A 397 -22.60 8.48 -2.12
C ALA A 397 -22.30 7.31 -3.07
N ARG A 398 -21.36 6.43 -2.73
CA ARG A 398 -20.89 5.29 -3.54
C ARG A 398 -20.53 5.72 -4.98
N LEU A 399 -19.75 6.79 -5.10
CA LEU A 399 -19.37 7.35 -6.39
C LEU A 399 -18.38 6.43 -7.12
N CYS A 400 -18.68 6.13 -8.38
CA CYS A 400 -17.78 5.43 -9.30
C CYS A 400 -16.71 6.43 -9.77
N LEU A 401 -15.44 6.10 -9.53
CA LEU A 401 -14.30 6.94 -9.90
C LEU A 401 -13.54 6.30 -11.05
N SER A 402 -13.12 7.10 -12.03
CA SER A 402 -12.19 6.68 -13.08
C SER A 402 -10.77 6.48 -12.53
N GLU A 403 -9.89 5.84 -13.29
CA GLU A 403 -8.47 5.69 -12.90
C GLU A 403 -7.79 7.04 -12.62
N GLY A 404 -8.01 8.05 -13.49
CA GLY A 404 -7.46 9.39 -13.30
C GLY A 404 -8.02 10.12 -12.08
N ASP A 405 -9.28 9.86 -11.73
CA ASP A 405 -9.92 10.41 -10.54
C ASP A 405 -9.38 9.78 -9.26
N LEU A 406 -9.13 8.47 -9.27
CA LEU A 406 -8.45 7.76 -8.19
C LEU A 406 -7.03 8.30 -7.97
N THR A 407 -6.24 8.47 -9.03
CA THR A 407 -4.91 9.10 -8.95
C THR A 407 -5.00 10.51 -8.35
N SER A 408 -5.98 11.32 -8.78
CA SER A 408 -6.17 12.68 -8.27
C SER A 408 -6.49 12.68 -6.78
N LEU A 409 -7.41 11.81 -6.31
CA LEU A 409 -7.75 11.66 -4.91
C LEU A 409 -6.55 11.16 -4.08
N CYS A 410 -5.78 10.19 -4.59
CA CYS A 410 -4.56 9.71 -3.95
C CYS A 410 -3.53 10.82 -3.80
N SER A 411 -3.35 11.66 -4.81
CA SER A 411 -2.41 12.77 -4.76
C SER A 411 -2.76 13.78 -3.65
N ILE A 412 -4.06 14.03 -3.42
CA ILE A 412 -4.55 14.94 -2.38
C ILE A 412 -4.35 14.35 -0.99
N LEU A 413 -4.57 13.04 -0.86
CA LEU A 413 -4.38 12.31 0.40
C LEU A 413 -2.90 12.04 0.73
N CYS A 414 -2.01 12.07 -0.26
CA CYS A 414 -0.59 11.91 -0.05
C CYS A 414 -0.05 13.07 0.81
N PRO A 415 0.54 12.79 1.99
CA PRO A 415 1.05 13.84 2.86
C PRO A 415 2.28 14.50 2.23
N SER A 416 2.41 15.81 2.43
CA SER A 416 3.68 16.52 2.24
C SER A 416 4.55 16.35 3.49
N THR A 417 5.84 16.69 3.38
CA THR A 417 6.92 16.39 4.33
C THR A 417 6.81 16.98 5.76
N CYS A 418 5.63 17.48 6.20
CA CYS A 418 5.45 18.06 7.53
C CYS A 418 4.12 17.66 8.23
N SER A 419 4.30 17.15 9.45
CA SER A 419 3.39 16.96 10.61
C SER A 419 2.06 16.21 10.38
N PRO A 420 2.00 14.94 10.81
CA PRO A 420 0.75 14.21 11.05
C PRO A 420 -0.07 14.73 12.25
N ASP A 421 0.40 15.72 13.01
CA ASP A 421 -0.18 16.12 14.31
C ASP A 421 -1.59 16.74 14.21
N VAL A 422 -2.13 16.91 13.01
CA VAL A 422 -3.41 17.55 12.76
C VAL A 422 -4.62 16.60 12.91
N LEU A 423 -4.43 15.29 13.05
CA LEU A 423 -5.51 14.31 12.84
C LEU A 423 -5.77 13.31 13.99
N HIS A 424 -5.28 13.57 15.22
CA HIS A 424 -5.23 12.54 16.27
C HIS A 424 -6.58 12.08 16.86
N SER A 425 -7.71 12.77 16.64
CA SER A 425 -8.97 12.45 17.35
C SER A 425 -10.21 12.24 16.46
N GLU A 426 -10.19 12.61 15.18
CA GLU A 426 -11.44 12.80 14.41
C GLU A 426 -11.79 11.66 13.43
N LEU A 427 -10.95 10.62 13.28
CA LEU A 427 -10.93 9.79 12.05
C LEU A 427 -11.08 8.27 12.19
N HIS A 428 -11.55 7.73 13.33
CA HIS A 428 -11.69 6.26 13.45
C HIS A 428 -12.62 5.64 12.38
N HIS A 429 -13.61 6.39 11.90
CA HIS A 429 -14.51 5.95 10.81
C HIS A 429 -13.93 6.11 9.40
N ILE A 430 -12.83 6.86 9.24
CA ILE A 430 -12.17 7.05 7.95
C ILE A 430 -11.27 5.87 7.60
N LEU A 431 -10.82 5.11 8.60
CA LEU A 431 -9.95 3.96 8.38
C LEU A 431 -10.55 2.96 7.36
N GLU A 432 -11.83 2.62 7.52
CA GLU A 432 -12.55 1.74 6.60
C GLU A 432 -12.59 2.31 5.17
N TYR A 433 -12.80 3.63 5.05
CA TYR A 433 -12.82 4.32 3.75
C TYR A 433 -11.43 4.36 3.09
N LEU A 434 -10.35 4.53 3.86
CA LEU A 434 -8.99 4.47 3.33
C LEU A 434 -8.65 3.06 2.83
N VAL A 435 -9.03 2.03 3.57
CA VAL A 435 -8.86 0.62 3.14
C VAL A 435 -9.65 0.34 1.86
N ASN A 436 -10.91 0.80 1.78
CA ASN A 436 -11.73 0.68 0.56
C ASN A 436 -11.08 1.40 -0.62
N LEU A 437 -10.56 2.60 -0.42
CA LEU A 437 -9.85 3.35 -1.46
C LEU A 437 -8.62 2.59 -1.95
N CYS A 438 -7.79 2.06 -1.03
CA CYS A 438 -6.63 1.23 -1.40
C CYS A 438 -7.07 0.02 -2.24
N GLN A 439 -8.13 -0.68 -1.83
CA GLN A 439 -8.64 -1.84 -2.58
C GLN A 439 -9.17 -1.46 -3.97
N ARG A 440 -9.88 -0.34 -4.10
CA ARG A 440 -10.34 0.19 -5.38
C ARG A 440 -9.17 0.53 -6.30
N CYS A 441 -8.12 1.16 -5.77
CA CYS A 441 -6.90 1.46 -6.52
C CYS A 441 -6.17 0.19 -6.97
N ILE A 442 -6.07 -0.83 -6.11
CA ILE A 442 -5.48 -2.14 -6.46
C ILE A 442 -6.25 -2.77 -7.62
N ASN A 443 -7.59 -2.83 -7.52
CA ASN A 443 -8.45 -3.39 -8.57
C ASN A 443 -8.32 -2.62 -9.90
N ALA A 444 -8.19 -1.30 -9.83
CA ALA A 444 -8.02 -0.40 -10.98
C ALA A 444 -6.54 -0.26 -11.43
N ARG A 445 -5.59 -0.99 -10.83
CA ARG A 445 -4.14 -0.94 -11.14
C ARG A 445 -3.50 0.46 -11.05
N VAL A 446 -4.06 1.32 -10.22
CA VAL A 446 -3.51 2.64 -9.86
C VAL A 446 -2.42 2.44 -8.81
N VAL A 447 -1.30 3.15 -8.90
CA VAL A 447 -0.12 2.99 -8.01
C VAL A 447 -0.06 4.08 -6.94
N ASP A 448 -0.70 5.23 -7.18
CA ASP A 448 -0.63 6.41 -6.31
C ASP A 448 -1.14 6.17 -4.88
N TRP A 449 -1.94 5.12 -4.65
CA TRP A 449 -2.41 4.75 -3.32
C TRP A 449 -1.27 4.38 -2.35
N LEU A 450 -0.10 4.01 -2.86
CA LEU A 450 1.11 3.79 -2.05
C LEU A 450 1.48 5.02 -1.22
N GLY A 451 1.09 6.22 -1.66
CA GLY A 451 1.35 7.49 -0.99
C GLY A 451 0.34 7.81 0.11
N ILE A 452 -0.78 7.08 0.17
CA ILE A 452 -1.80 7.22 1.21
C ILE A 452 -1.43 6.41 2.45
N LEU A 453 -0.56 5.40 2.31
CA LEU A 453 -0.15 4.50 3.39
C LEU A 453 0.25 5.20 4.70
N PRO A 454 1.00 6.33 4.70
CA PRO A 454 1.30 7.02 5.96
C PRO A 454 0.03 7.51 6.69
N VAL A 455 -0.98 7.99 5.96
CA VAL A 455 -2.26 8.41 6.54
C VAL A 455 -3.02 7.20 7.07
N LEU A 456 -2.99 6.08 6.35
CA LEU A 456 -3.59 4.83 6.78
C LEU A 456 -2.95 4.34 8.09
N HIS A 457 -1.63 4.19 8.14
CA HIS A 457 -0.92 3.68 9.33
C HIS A 457 -1.13 4.57 10.55
N TYR A 458 -1.18 5.89 10.33
CA TYR A 458 -1.54 6.84 11.37
C TYR A 458 -2.95 6.60 11.91
N CYS A 459 -3.95 6.42 11.04
CA CYS A 459 -5.34 6.12 11.44
C CYS A 459 -5.48 4.78 12.18
N MET A 460 -4.61 3.81 11.87
CA MET A 460 -4.60 2.51 12.53
C MET A 460 -4.05 2.56 13.97
N GLN A 461 -3.40 3.66 14.38
CA GLN A 461 -2.78 3.82 15.70
C GLN A 461 -1.91 2.62 16.11
N LEU A 462 -1.17 2.06 15.15
CA LEU A 462 -0.43 0.82 15.35
C LEU A 462 0.64 0.99 16.43
N VAL A 463 0.53 0.22 17.50
CA VAL A 463 1.55 0.17 18.56
C VAL A 463 2.86 -0.33 17.94
N PRO A 464 4.01 0.36 18.14
CA PRO A 464 5.29 -0.09 17.63
C PRO A 464 5.53 -1.56 18.00
N PRO A 465 6.01 -2.40 17.06
CA PRO A 465 6.12 -3.83 17.30
C PRO A 465 6.96 -4.10 18.54
N ARG A 466 6.35 -4.75 19.54
CA ARG A 466 7.06 -5.23 20.72
C ARG A 466 8.07 -6.32 20.34
N LYS A 467 8.91 -6.69 21.30
CA LYS A 467 10.09 -7.60 21.23
C LYS A 467 9.91 -8.94 20.47
N ASP A 468 8.70 -9.33 20.05
CA ASP A 468 8.37 -10.60 19.37
C ASP A 468 7.97 -10.45 17.88
N PHE A 469 8.33 -9.34 17.23
CA PHE A 469 7.96 -9.03 15.83
C PHE A 469 8.35 -10.12 14.81
N VAL A 470 9.33 -10.98 15.11
CA VAL A 470 9.76 -12.12 14.27
C VAL A 470 8.66 -13.19 14.10
N SER A 471 7.60 -13.15 14.89
CA SER A 471 6.47 -14.09 14.87
C SER A 471 5.17 -13.52 14.28
N GLN A 472 5.15 -12.24 13.94
CA GLN A 472 3.93 -11.58 13.44
C GLN A 472 3.60 -12.04 12.01
N PRO A 473 2.32 -12.05 11.61
CA PRO A 473 1.93 -12.12 10.21
C PRO A 473 2.44 -10.93 9.38
N GLU A 474 2.60 -11.11 8.05
CA GLU A 474 3.13 -10.10 7.14
C GLU A 474 2.28 -8.81 7.13
N ASP A 475 0.95 -8.94 7.10
CA ASP A 475 0.01 -7.81 7.10
C ASP A 475 0.11 -6.98 8.39
N ILE A 476 0.30 -7.62 9.54
CA ILE A 476 0.53 -6.93 10.82
C ILE A 476 1.90 -6.26 10.83
N TRP A 477 2.96 -6.97 10.42
CA TRP A 477 4.32 -6.44 10.38
C TRP A 477 4.44 -5.22 9.46
N ALA A 478 3.76 -5.27 8.31
CA ALA A 478 3.77 -4.25 7.27
C ALA A 478 2.76 -3.11 7.47
N GLY A 479 1.88 -3.18 8.48
CA GLY A 479 0.81 -2.19 8.66
C GLY A 479 -0.26 -2.23 7.56
N LEU A 480 -0.44 -3.36 6.87
CA LEU A 480 -1.35 -3.54 5.74
C LEU A 480 -2.63 -4.31 6.12
N GLN A 481 -3.01 -4.30 7.40
CA GLN A 481 -4.19 -5.03 7.88
C GLN A 481 -5.44 -4.53 7.16
N GLY A 482 -6.24 -5.46 6.64
CA GLY A 482 -7.45 -5.15 5.86
C GLY A 482 -7.22 -4.92 4.36
N ILE A 483 -5.97 -4.87 3.88
CA ILE A 483 -5.66 -4.74 2.45
C ILE A 483 -5.29 -6.12 1.89
N SER A 484 -5.99 -6.56 0.84
CA SER A 484 -5.62 -7.78 0.11
C SER A 484 -4.60 -7.48 -0.98
N PHE A 485 -3.31 -7.56 -0.64
CA PHE A 485 -2.21 -7.15 -1.54
C PHE A 485 -1.52 -8.29 -2.31
N SER A 486 -1.99 -9.53 -2.22
CA SER A 486 -1.42 -10.66 -2.97
C SER A 486 -1.48 -10.46 -4.49
N GLN A 487 -2.46 -9.71 -4.98
CA GLN A 487 -2.69 -9.44 -6.41
C GLN A 487 -1.83 -8.29 -6.97
N PHE A 488 -1.31 -7.42 -6.11
CA PHE A 488 -0.54 -6.24 -6.56
C PHE A 488 0.91 -6.57 -6.94
N GLN A 489 1.38 -7.80 -6.65
CA GLN A 489 2.79 -8.20 -6.71
C GLN A 489 3.33 -8.44 -8.14
N GLU A 490 2.61 -8.07 -9.20
CA GLU A 490 2.97 -8.37 -10.58
C GLU A 490 3.53 -7.18 -11.38
N LYS A 491 3.32 -5.93 -10.92
CA LYS A 491 3.67 -4.73 -11.69
C LYS A 491 5.00 -4.12 -11.25
N TRP A 492 5.85 -3.82 -12.22
CA TRP A 492 7.14 -3.15 -11.97
C TRP A 492 6.92 -1.64 -11.78
N LEU A 493 7.54 -1.06 -10.76
CA LEU A 493 7.63 0.39 -10.59
C LEU A 493 8.75 0.94 -11.46
N ASN A 494 8.53 2.10 -12.09
CA ASN A 494 9.59 2.80 -12.81
C ASN A 494 10.53 3.55 -11.84
N GLU A 495 11.67 4.03 -12.35
CA GLU A 495 12.68 4.74 -11.54
C GLU A 495 12.12 6.00 -10.86
N ASN A 496 11.23 6.73 -11.54
CA ASN A 496 10.62 7.94 -10.99
C ASN A 496 9.71 7.64 -9.79
N GLN A 497 8.95 6.54 -9.84
CA GLN A 497 8.11 6.06 -8.74
C GLN A 497 8.95 5.64 -7.54
N LEU A 498 10.06 4.92 -7.78
CA LEU A 498 11.01 4.56 -6.74
C LEU A 498 11.64 5.80 -6.08
N LEU A 499 12.02 6.81 -6.86
CA LEU A 499 12.59 8.05 -6.32
C LEU A 499 11.58 8.84 -5.48
N TRP A 500 10.32 8.90 -5.92
CA TRP A 500 9.23 9.49 -5.14
C TRP A 500 9.02 8.75 -3.81
N MET A 501 9.07 7.42 -3.82
CA MET A 501 8.99 6.62 -2.59
C MET A 501 10.11 7.00 -1.60
N LYS A 502 11.35 7.16 -2.05
CA LYS A 502 12.48 7.53 -1.18
C LYS A 502 12.19 8.75 -0.29
N GLN A 503 11.48 9.75 -0.81
CA GLN A 503 11.21 11.00 -0.09
C GLN A 503 10.23 10.82 1.08
N LEU A 504 9.31 9.84 1.02
CA LEU A 504 8.30 9.64 2.07
C LEU A 504 8.73 8.63 3.15
N LEU A 505 9.86 7.92 3.00
CA LEU A 505 10.34 6.93 3.98
C LEU A 505 10.49 7.48 5.40
N TYR A 506 10.67 8.79 5.54
CA TYR A 506 10.81 9.48 6.82
C TYR A 506 9.49 9.92 7.45
N VAL A 507 8.37 9.77 6.74
CA VAL A 507 7.04 10.22 7.19
C VAL A 507 6.43 9.22 8.18
N ASP A 508 6.74 7.94 8.04
CA ASP A 508 6.12 6.87 8.81
C ASP A 508 7.06 5.67 9.01
N GLU A 509 6.94 5.02 10.16
CA GLU A 509 7.75 3.87 10.56
C GLU A 509 7.38 2.57 9.82
N TYR A 510 6.12 2.41 9.43
CA TYR A 510 5.64 1.20 8.76
C TYR A 510 5.90 1.22 7.25
N LEU A 511 5.95 2.41 6.65
CA LEU A 511 6.00 2.62 5.21
C LEU A 511 7.08 1.81 4.51
N PHE A 512 8.27 1.72 5.11
CA PHE A 512 9.36 0.89 4.58
C PHE A 512 8.92 -0.58 4.43
N ARG A 513 8.30 -1.15 5.46
CA ARG A 513 7.83 -2.54 5.49
C ARG A 513 6.64 -2.76 4.58
N SER A 514 5.71 -1.81 4.55
CA SER A 514 4.55 -1.83 3.65
C SER A 514 5.00 -1.93 2.21
N TRP A 515 5.88 -1.03 1.78
CA TRP A 515 6.40 -1.06 0.42
C TRP A 515 7.24 -2.29 0.13
N PHE A 516 8.07 -2.75 1.08
CA PHE A 516 8.81 -4.01 0.93
C PHE A 516 7.86 -5.20 0.70
N SER A 517 6.70 -5.22 1.36
CA SER A 517 5.67 -6.26 1.22
C SER A 517 4.87 -6.15 -0.07
N LEU A 518 4.74 -4.94 -0.63
CA LEU A 518 3.96 -4.69 -1.85
C LEU A 518 4.78 -4.88 -3.13
N LEU A 519 6.10 -4.64 -3.07
CA LEU A 519 6.98 -4.75 -4.23
C LEU A 519 7.19 -6.20 -4.69
N PRO A 520 7.34 -6.45 -6.00
CA PRO A 520 7.76 -7.76 -6.50
C PRO A 520 9.20 -8.08 -6.08
N LEU A 521 9.54 -9.37 -6.00
CA LEU A 521 10.87 -9.85 -5.58
C LEU A 521 12.02 -9.20 -6.38
N GLY A 522 11.84 -9.04 -7.70
CA GLY A 522 12.83 -8.41 -8.58
C GLY A 522 12.99 -6.89 -8.39
N SER A 523 12.12 -6.22 -7.63
CA SER A 523 12.23 -4.79 -7.31
C SER A 523 12.80 -4.53 -5.91
N LEU A 524 13.01 -5.57 -5.10
CA LEU A 524 13.53 -5.40 -3.74
C LEU A 524 14.97 -4.89 -3.73
N VAL A 525 15.83 -5.34 -4.66
CA VAL A 525 17.22 -4.86 -4.72
C VAL A 525 17.28 -3.37 -5.09
N PRO A 526 16.66 -2.91 -6.20
CA PRO A 526 16.56 -1.47 -6.48
C PRO A 526 15.97 -0.66 -5.33
N TYR A 527 14.95 -1.20 -4.64
CA TYR A 527 14.35 -0.55 -3.50
C TYR A 527 15.31 -0.42 -2.30
N MET A 528 16.08 -1.46 -2.00
CA MET A 528 17.14 -1.40 -0.98
C MET A 528 18.22 -0.38 -1.37
N GLU A 529 18.60 -0.30 -2.65
CA GLU A 529 19.55 0.67 -3.22
C GLU A 529 19.14 2.11 -3.00
N ILE A 530 17.93 2.49 -3.38
CA ILE A 530 17.45 3.86 -3.13
C ILE A 530 17.26 4.16 -1.64
N SER A 531 17.06 3.13 -0.82
CA SER A 531 16.83 3.23 0.63
C SER A 531 18.12 3.17 1.46
N THR A 532 19.30 3.05 0.84
CA THR A 532 20.59 2.91 1.53
C THR A 532 20.84 3.97 2.60
N GLU A 533 20.55 5.23 2.26
CA GLU A 533 20.71 6.37 3.16
C GLU A 533 19.77 6.27 4.38
N TYR A 534 18.50 5.92 4.13
CA TYR A 534 17.50 5.68 5.17
C TYR A 534 17.90 4.52 6.09
N LEU A 535 18.35 3.39 5.52
CA LEU A 535 18.81 2.21 6.26
C LEU A 535 20.08 2.49 7.08
N SER A 536 20.94 3.39 6.61
CA SER A 536 22.13 3.83 7.34
C SER A 536 21.78 4.65 8.59
N LEU A 537 20.71 5.46 8.50
CA LEU A 537 20.17 6.21 9.65
C LEU A 537 19.34 5.31 10.58
N MET A 538 18.69 4.27 10.04
CA MET A 538 17.84 3.34 10.77
C MET A 538 18.33 1.88 10.67
N PRO A 539 19.47 1.51 11.29
CA PRO A 539 20.06 0.16 11.15
C PRO A 539 19.13 -1.00 11.57
N ALA A 540 18.19 -0.72 12.47
CA ALA A 540 17.15 -1.67 12.88
C ALA A 540 16.29 -2.17 11.69
N ARG A 541 16.12 -1.35 10.64
CA ARG A 541 15.37 -1.68 9.42
C ARG A 541 16.10 -2.67 8.51
N VAL A 542 17.39 -2.94 8.76
CA VAL A 542 18.11 -4.00 8.04
C VAL A 542 17.51 -5.37 8.35
N LEU A 543 17.03 -5.60 9.59
CA LEU A 543 16.32 -6.84 9.93
C LEU A 543 14.99 -6.97 9.18
N ASP A 544 14.32 -5.84 8.94
CA ASP A 544 13.09 -5.79 8.16
C ASP A 544 13.32 -6.25 6.70
N CYS A 545 14.49 -6.01 6.12
CA CYS A 545 14.85 -6.57 4.80
C CYS A 545 14.90 -8.10 4.83
N PHE A 546 15.50 -8.72 5.86
CA PHE A 546 15.57 -10.17 6.00
C PHE A 546 14.19 -10.79 6.21
N LEU A 547 13.38 -10.17 7.08
CA LEU A 547 12.04 -10.67 7.41
C LEU A 547 11.07 -10.51 6.24
N GLY A 548 11.09 -9.36 5.56
CA GLY A 548 10.32 -9.15 4.33
C GLY A 548 10.71 -10.13 3.22
N THR A 549 12.00 -10.41 3.05
CA THR A 549 12.46 -11.40 2.07
C THR A 549 11.96 -12.80 2.44
N HIS A 550 11.95 -13.15 3.73
CA HIS A 550 11.38 -14.41 4.20
C HIS A 550 9.89 -14.54 3.84
N TYR A 551 9.07 -13.50 4.08
CA TYR A 551 7.65 -13.51 3.69
C TYR A 551 7.48 -13.71 2.18
N LYS A 552 8.30 -13.05 1.36
CA LYS A 552 8.28 -13.21 -0.11
C LYS A 552 8.60 -14.63 -0.55
N LEU A 553 9.62 -15.26 0.04
CA LEU A 553 9.93 -16.66 -0.28
C LEU A 553 8.82 -17.61 0.21
N GLN A 554 8.22 -17.33 1.36
CA GLN A 554 7.09 -18.11 1.87
C GLN A 554 5.85 -18.00 0.96
N TRP A 555 5.59 -16.82 0.38
CA TRP A 555 4.52 -16.63 -0.59
C TRP A 555 4.74 -17.47 -1.85
N LEU A 556 5.97 -17.48 -2.39
CA LEU A 556 6.32 -18.32 -3.54
C LEU A 556 6.10 -19.81 -3.28
N GLN A 557 6.21 -20.25 -2.03
CA GLN A 557 5.94 -21.62 -1.64
C GLN A 557 4.46 -21.99 -1.71
N LYS A 558 3.54 -21.03 -1.57
CA LYS A 558 2.09 -21.26 -1.55
C LYS A 558 1.49 -21.35 -2.97
N ILE A 559 2.20 -20.85 -3.97
CA ILE A 559 1.78 -20.90 -5.37
C ILE A 559 2.12 -22.29 -5.92
N SER A 560 1.13 -22.98 -6.49
CA SER A 560 1.33 -24.28 -7.13
C SER A 560 2.37 -24.16 -8.26
N GLU A 561 3.23 -25.17 -8.43
CA GLU A 561 4.17 -25.24 -9.56
C GLU A 561 3.43 -25.14 -10.91
N ASP A 562 2.18 -25.59 -10.98
CA ASP A 562 1.32 -25.48 -12.18
C ASP A 562 0.97 -24.03 -12.54
N LEU A 563 0.78 -23.15 -11.55
CA LEU A 563 0.53 -21.71 -11.80
C LEU A 563 1.79 -20.98 -12.27
N LEU A 564 2.98 -21.48 -11.91
CA LEU A 564 4.26 -20.89 -12.31
C LEU A 564 4.57 -21.12 -13.80
N GLU A 565 3.99 -22.16 -14.41
CA GLU A 565 4.04 -22.42 -15.87
C GLU A 565 2.85 -21.79 -16.63
N VAL A 566 1.66 -21.72 -16.01
CA VAL A 566 0.43 -21.22 -16.67
C VAL A 566 0.32 -19.69 -16.70
N CYS A 567 0.83 -19.00 -15.67
CA CYS A 567 0.89 -17.54 -15.67
C CYS A 567 2.05 -17.10 -16.57
N GLY A 568 1.74 -16.79 -17.84
CA GLY A 568 2.66 -16.19 -18.80
C GLY A 568 3.28 -14.91 -18.24
N TRP A 569 4.39 -15.03 -17.51
CA TRP A 569 5.25 -13.92 -17.13
C TRP A 569 5.92 -13.45 -18.42
N GLU A 570 5.24 -12.58 -19.17
CA GLU A 570 5.71 -12.12 -20.46
C GLU A 570 6.99 -11.27 -20.30
N LEU A 571 8.05 -11.78 -20.92
CA LEU A 571 8.99 -11.03 -21.76
C LEU A 571 10.01 -10.04 -21.17
N ALA A 572 10.51 -10.23 -19.93
CA ALA A 572 11.80 -9.61 -19.60
C ALA A 572 12.73 -10.33 -18.62
N ARG A 573 12.25 -11.05 -17.58
CA ARG A 573 13.13 -11.34 -16.42
C ARG A 573 12.98 -12.70 -15.69
N GLY A 574 12.30 -13.68 -16.27
CA GLY A 574 12.22 -15.04 -15.71
C GLY A 574 11.18 -15.21 -14.60
N PRO A 575 10.84 -16.47 -14.23
CA PRO A 575 9.97 -16.76 -13.08
C PRO A 575 10.52 -16.15 -11.77
N PRO A 576 9.68 -15.83 -10.77
CA PRO A 576 10.12 -15.16 -9.54
C PRO A 576 11.27 -15.87 -8.79
N VAL A 577 11.32 -17.21 -8.85
CA VAL A 577 12.41 -18.00 -8.24
C VAL A 577 13.80 -17.62 -8.75
N TRP A 578 13.91 -17.08 -9.97
CA TRP A 578 15.18 -16.64 -10.57
C TRP A 578 15.67 -15.31 -9.98
N GLN A 579 14.80 -14.54 -9.32
CA GLN A 579 15.16 -13.29 -8.66
C GLN A 579 15.63 -13.51 -7.22
N ALA A 580 15.28 -14.64 -6.60
CA ALA A 580 15.68 -14.95 -5.22
C ALA A 580 17.21 -14.90 -4.99
N PRO A 581 18.08 -15.43 -5.87
CA PRO A 581 19.53 -15.28 -5.73
C PRO A 581 19.97 -13.82 -5.73
N VAL A 582 19.42 -12.99 -6.62
CA VAL A 582 19.76 -11.56 -6.73
C VAL A 582 19.33 -10.82 -5.48
N THR A 583 18.13 -11.08 -4.96
CA THR A 583 17.65 -10.49 -3.70
C THR A 583 18.53 -10.89 -2.51
N LEU A 584 18.88 -12.17 -2.38
CA LEU A 584 19.78 -12.65 -1.34
C LEU A 584 21.16 -11.99 -1.47
N GLN A 585 21.70 -11.89 -2.70
CA GLN A 585 22.93 -11.15 -3.02
C GLN A 585 22.84 -9.66 -2.66
N GLY A 586 21.68 -9.03 -2.84
CA GLY A 586 21.44 -7.68 -2.36
C GLY A 586 21.61 -7.58 -0.84
N LEU A 587 20.97 -8.47 -0.08
CA LEU A 587 21.10 -8.53 1.39
C LEU A 587 22.57 -8.70 1.83
N PHE A 588 23.38 -9.42 1.05
CA PHE A 588 24.81 -9.55 1.28
C PHE A 588 25.57 -8.23 1.23
N SER A 589 25.26 -7.38 0.25
CA SER A 589 25.94 -6.09 0.06
C SER A 589 25.59 -5.09 1.18
N TYR A 590 24.33 -5.09 1.63
CA TYR A 590 23.88 -4.21 2.73
C TYR A 590 24.46 -4.56 4.09
N HIS A 591 24.74 -5.84 4.33
CA HIS A 591 25.43 -6.28 5.55
C HIS A 591 26.80 -5.61 5.73
N GLN A 592 27.48 -5.25 4.64
CA GLN A 592 28.82 -4.66 4.67
C GLN A 592 28.82 -3.17 5.06
N LEU A 593 27.66 -2.51 5.00
CA LEU A 593 27.51 -1.06 5.25
C LEU A 593 27.35 -0.70 6.73
N SER A 594 27.17 -1.65 7.64
CA SER A 594 26.79 -1.29 9.01
C SER A 594 27.38 -2.19 10.09
N GLY A 595 28.58 -1.84 10.55
CA GLY A 595 29.08 -2.23 11.88
C GLY A 595 28.17 -1.77 13.04
N ARG A 596 27.14 -0.96 12.76
CA ARG A 596 26.13 -0.44 13.69
C ARG A 596 24.85 -1.28 13.79
N ILE A 597 24.71 -2.36 13.01
CA ILE A 597 23.49 -3.22 13.00
C ILE A 597 23.12 -3.73 14.40
N LEU A 598 24.14 -4.09 15.18
CA LEU A 598 23.97 -4.69 16.51
C LEU A 598 23.78 -3.66 17.63
N GLU A 599 23.72 -2.34 17.32
CA GLU A 599 23.55 -1.31 18.35
C GLU A 599 22.14 -1.30 18.96
N LYS A 600 21.10 -1.68 18.19
CA LYS A 600 19.68 -1.58 18.61
C LYS A 600 18.95 -2.93 18.69
N ILE A 601 19.37 -3.95 17.95
CA ILE A 601 18.69 -5.25 17.90
C ILE A 601 19.68 -6.37 18.27
N PRO A 602 19.28 -7.32 19.15
CA PRO A 602 20.13 -8.46 19.50
C PRO A 602 20.49 -9.32 18.29
N LEU A 603 21.70 -9.87 18.27
CA LEU A 603 22.18 -10.78 17.23
C LEU A 603 21.25 -12.00 17.08
N GLU A 604 20.67 -12.46 18.18
CA GLU A 604 19.76 -13.61 18.25
C GLU A 604 18.50 -13.41 17.39
N SER A 605 18.00 -12.18 17.28
CA SER A 605 16.86 -11.85 16.42
C SER A 605 17.24 -11.97 14.95
N TYR A 606 18.43 -11.51 14.55
CA TYR A 606 18.95 -11.71 13.19
C TYR A 606 19.12 -13.19 12.87
N LEU A 607 19.77 -13.95 13.77
CA LEU A 607 19.96 -15.38 13.56
C LEU A 607 18.62 -16.10 13.38
N THR A 608 17.64 -15.85 14.25
CA THR A 608 16.31 -16.45 14.16
C THR A 608 15.63 -16.17 12.81
N VAL A 609 15.66 -14.92 12.34
CA VAL A 609 15.09 -14.55 11.03
C VAL A 609 15.88 -15.18 9.89
N CYS A 610 17.21 -15.19 9.94
CA CYS A 610 18.05 -15.79 8.91
C CYS A 610 17.83 -17.31 8.80
N LEU A 611 17.60 -18.02 9.92
CA LEU A 611 17.25 -19.44 9.89
C LEU A 611 15.89 -19.67 9.23
N LYS A 612 14.87 -18.87 9.56
CA LYS A 612 13.56 -18.93 8.88
C LYS A 612 13.69 -18.65 7.38
N LEU A 613 14.52 -17.67 7.01
CA LEU A 613 14.83 -17.35 5.63
C LEU A 613 15.50 -18.53 4.92
N HIS A 614 16.50 -19.16 5.54
CA HIS A 614 17.19 -20.33 5.00
C HIS A 614 16.26 -21.54 4.85
N GLN A 615 15.39 -21.80 5.84
CA GLN A 615 14.35 -22.82 5.75
C GLN A 615 13.40 -22.58 4.57
N ALA A 616 12.95 -21.34 4.37
CA ALA A 616 12.11 -20.99 3.23
C ALA A 616 12.86 -21.17 1.89
N ALA A 617 14.11 -20.69 1.81
CA ALA A 617 14.99 -20.82 0.65
C ALA A 617 15.22 -22.29 0.23
N CYS A 618 15.57 -23.15 1.19
CA CYS A 618 15.68 -24.59 0.97
C CYS A 618 14.35 -25.21 0.54
N ARG A 619 13.23 -24.79 1.14
CA ARG A 619 11.92 -25.39 0.87
C ARG A 619 11.39 -25.09 -0.52
N ILE A 620 11.57 -23.87 -1.04
CA ILE A 620 11.16 -23.47 -2.40
C ILE A 620 12.07 -24.07 -3.48
N THR A 621 13.30 -24.43 -3.13
CA THR A 621 14.30 -24.92 -4.09
C THR A 621 14.11 -26.41 -4.35
N LYS A 622 13.27 -26.76 -5.34
CA LYS A 622 13.01 -28.18 -5.70
C LYS A 622 13.94 -28.75 -6.77
N ARG A 623 14.52 -27.88 -7.61
CA ARG A 623 15.42 -28.29 -8.71
C ARG A 623 16.86 -27.93 -8.37
N LEU A 624 17.78 -28.86 -8.62
CA LEU A 624 19.19 -28.72 -8.23
C LEU A 624 19.87 -27.51 -8.90
N ARG A 625 19.51 -27.17 -10.14
CA ARG A 625 20.01 -25.98 -10.86
C ARG A 625 19.86 -24.64 -10.13
N PHE A 626 19.00 -24.57 -9.10
CA PHE A 626 18.77 -23.37 -8.29
C PHE A 626 19.50 -23.42 -6.93
N TYR A 627 20.56 -24.23 -6.82
CA TYR A 627 21.35 -24.40 -5.59
C TYR A 627 21.95 -23.11 -5.02
N GLU A 628 22.11 -22.07 -5.84
CA GLU A 628 22.57 -20.76 -5.36
C GLU A 628 21.61 -20.15 -4.34
N ILE A 629 20.31 -20.41 -4.40
CA ILE A 629 19.34 -19.89 -3.42
C ILE A 629 19.65 -20.39 -1.99
N PRO A 630 19.69 -21.71 -1.71
CA PRO A 630 20.06 -22.20 -0.39
C PRO A 630 21.52 -21.86 -0.02
N ALA A 631 22.47 -21.89 -0.98
CA ALA A 631 23.86 -21.53 -0.71
C ALA A 631 24.02 -20.07 -0.26
N LEU A 632 23.40 -19.12 -0.96
CA LEU A 632 23.40 -17.71 -0.61
C LEU A 632 22.70 -17.50 0.75
N SER A 633 21.57 -18.14 1.02
CA SER A 633 20.92 -18.00 2.34
C SER A 633 21.79 -18.55 3.50
N ALA A 634 22.55 -19.62 3.28
CA ALA A 634 23.50 -20.15 4.28
C ALA A 634 24.73 -19.23 4.44
N GLU A 635 25.24 -18.67 3.34
CA GLU A 635 26.37 -17.74 3.40
C GLU A 635 25.96 -16.40 4.07
N VAL A 636 24.71 -15.95 3.95
CA VAL A 636 24.18 -14.80 4.72
C VAL A 636 24.32 -15.08 6.21
N ILE A 637 23.87 -16.26 6.66
CA ILE A 637 23.98 -16.68 8.06
C ILE A 637 25.44 -16.71 8.51
N CYS A 638 26.33 -17.28 7.69
CA CYS A 638 27.76 -17.34 7.97
C CYS A 638 28.36 -15.95 8.23
N ARG A 639 27.91 -14.92 7.50
CA ARG A 639 28.39 -13.54 7.70
C ARG A 639 27.78 -12.89 8.94
N VAL A 640 26.48 -13.07 9.18
CA VAL A 640 25.79 -12.54 10.37
C VAL A 640 26.42 -13.07 11.66
N ILE A 641 26.78 -14.36 11.71
CA ILE A 641 27.43 -14.96 12.89
C ILE A 641 28.82 -14.36 13.18
N ARG A 642 29.52 -13.90 12.14
CA ARG A 642 30.84 -13.27 12.27
C ARG A 642 30.77 -11.82 12.76
N LEU A 643 29.57 -11.23 12.84
CA LEU A 643 29.40 -9.92 13.43
C LEU A 643 29.79 -9.96 14.92
N ARG A 644 30.72 -9.09 15.31
CA ARG A 644 31.07 -8.88 16.71
C ARG A 644 30.07 -7.89 17.30
N PRO A 645 29.34 -8.22 18.39
CA PRO A 645 28.58 -7.22 19.11
C PRO A 645 29.53 -6.14 19.64
N PRO A 646 29.13 -4.85 19.64
CA PRO A 646 29.89 -3.83 20.34
C PRO A 646 30.01 -4.24 21.81
N VAL A 647 31.23 -4.18 22.35
CA VAL A 647 31.51 -4.53 23.75
C VAL A 647 30.77 -3.53 24.65
N VAL A 648 29.57 -3.90 25.10
CA VAL A 648 28.87 -3.20 26.18
C VAL A 648 28.87 -4.14 27.38
N SER A 649 29.71 -3.81 28.36
CA SER A 649 29.70 -4.50 29.65
C SER A 649 28.37 -4.23 30.34
N GLY A 650 27.66 -5.28 30.71
CA GLY A 650 26.60 -5.18 31.72
C GLY A 650 25.30 -5.87 31.34
N ILE A 651 25.10 -7.03 31.97
CA ILE A 651 23.82 -7.60 32.43
C ILE A 651 22.73 -7.76 31.35
N TYR A 652 22.49 -9.00 30.92
CA TYR A 652 21.18 -9.67 31.01
C TYR A 652 21.36 -11.17 30.72
N GLY A 653 21.20 -11.99 31.75
CA GLY A 653 20.95 -13.42 31.58
C GLY A 653 19.55 -13.61 31.00
N ARG A 654 19.48 -14.15 29.79
CA ARG A 654 18.24 -14.65 29.18
C ARG A 654 18.58 -15.87 28.35
N ASN A 655 17.79 -16.93 28.44
CA ASN A 655 17.99 -18.20 27.72
C ASN A 655 18.42 -17.98 26.26
N VAL A 656 19.73 -18.03 26.03
CA VAL A 656 20.35 -17.88 24.72
C VAL A 656 20.27 -19.24 24.07
N MET A 657 19.65 -19.34 22.90
CA MET A 657 19.82 -20.52 22.06
C MET A 657 21.33 -20.68 21.82
N PRO A 658 21.97 -21.77 22.26
CA PRO A 658 23.41 -21.91 22.07
C PRO A 658 23.71 -21.80 20.57
N ARG A 659 24.69 -20.95 20.19
CA ARG A 659 25.06 -20.73 18.78
C ARG A 659 25.30 -22.05 18.02
N THR A 660 25.77 -23.07 18.74
CA THR A 660 25.93 -24.45 18.29
C THR A 660 24.60 -25.09 17.87
N VAL A 661 23.56 -25.04 18.70
CA VAL A 661 22.23 -25.60 18.37
C VAL A 661 21.61 -24.86 17.17
N PHE A 662 21.88 -23.56 17.03
CA PHE A 662 21.35 -22.76 15.93
C PHE A 662 21.94 -23.22 14.59
N LEU A 663 23.25 -23.36 14.55
CA LEU A 663 23.99 -23.85 13.39
C LEU A 663 23.66 -25.29 13.05
N GLN A 664 23.41 -26.14 14.05
CA GLN A 664 22.87 -27.48 13.81
C GLN A 664 21.51 -27.44 13.10
N GLY A 665 20.66 -26.46 13.43
CA GLY A 665 19.41 -26.23 12.69
C GLY A 665 19.61 -25.83 11.23
N VAL A 666 20.60 -24.98 10.94
CA VAL A 666 20.98 -24.58 9.57
C VAL A 666 21.51 -25.78 8.78
N LEU A 667 22.45 -26.53 9.37
CA LEU A 667 23.03 -27.73 8.78
C LEU A 667 21.96 -28.80 8.53
N ALA A 668 21.11 -29.10 9.51
CA ALA A 668 20.01 -30.05 9.35
C ALA A 668 19.05 -29.65 8.22
N THR A 669 18.75 -28.36 8.08
CA THR A 669 17.91 -27.83 6.99
C THR A 669 18.57 -28.05 5.62
N THR A 670 19.87 -27.72 5.50
CA THR A 670 20.64 -27.93 4.26
C THR A 670 20.72 -29.42 3.90
N ARG A 671 21.00 -30.30 4.88
CA ARG A 671 21.07 -31.75 4.68
C ARG A 671 19.73 -32.33 4.26
N SER A 672 18.64 -31.90 4.89
CA SER A 672 17.28 -32.31 4.51
C SER A 672 16.94 -31.90 3.08
N TRP A 673 17.34 -30.68 2.68
CA TRP A 673 17.18 -30.22 1.31
C TRP A 673 17.98 -31.07 0.32
N LEU A 674 19.27 -31.30 0.58
CA LEU A 674 20.13 -32.15 -0.24
C LEU A 674 19.55 -33.56 -0.41
N CYS A 675 19.07 -34.18 0.67
CA CYS A 675 18.42 -35.50 0.62
C CYS A 675 17.16 -35.50 -0.26
N THR A 676 16.42 -34.38 -0.28
CA THR A 676 15.21 -34.24 -1.09
C THR A 676 15.52 -34.07 -2.57
N VAL A 677 16.50 -33.22 -2.93
CA VAL A 677 16.82 -32.91 -4.33
C VAL A 677 17.72 -33.97 -4.97
N LEU A 678 18.54 -34.68 -4.18
CA LEU A 678 19.42 -35.77 -4.59
C LEU A 678 18.81 -37.15 -4.27
N ALA A 679 17.52 -37.36 -4.56
CA ALA A 679 16.81 -38.59 -4.20
C ALA A 679 17.26 -39.84 -4.98
N LYS A 680 17.77 -39.66 -6.22
CA LYS A 680 18.25 -40.78 -7.05
C LYS A 680 19.72 -41.11 -6.74
N ARG A 681 20.21 -42.25 -7.25
CA ARG A 681 21.63 -42.63 -7.21
C ARG A 681 22.54 -41.54 -7.79
N MET A 682 23.79 -41.49 -7.35
CA MET A 682 24.75 -40.47 -7.80
C MET A 682 25.09 -40.65 -9.27
N PHE A 683 25.17 -41.90 -9.72
CA PHE A 683 25.45 -42.23 -11.12
C PHE A 683 24.26 -42.89 -11.82
N TRP A 684 24.12 -42.58 -13.10
CA TRP A 684 23.23 -43.25 -14.03
C TRP A 684 24.08 -44.06 -15.02
N LYS A 685 23.71 -45.33 -15.22
CA LYS A 685 24.41 -46.24 -16.12
C LYS A 685 23.63 -46.38 -17.43
N GLY A 686 24.09 -45.68 -18.47
CA GLY A 686 23.67 -45.86 -19.87
C GLY A 686 24.72 -46.63 -20.67
N SER A 687 25.04 -46.18 -21.88
CA SER A 687 26.22 -46.63 -22.64
C SER A 687 27.54 -46.16 -22.01
N THR A 688 27.53 -45.02 -21.31
CA THR A 688 28.61 -44.48 -20.50
C THR A 688 28.12 -44.16 -19.08
N LEU A 689 29.04 -44.09 -18.13
CA LEU A 689 28.73 -43.70 -16.74
C LEU A 689 28.70 -42.17 -16.63
N LEU A 690 27.54 -41.63 -16.22
CA LEU A 690 27.33 -40.20 -16.04
C LEU A 690 26.78 -39.90 -14.66
N PHE A 691 26.99 -38.67 -14.18
CA PHE A 691 26.27 -38.16 -13.02
C PHE A 691 24.79 -38.08 -13.34
N THR A 692 23.95 -38.63 -12.45
CA THR A 692 22.49 -38.51 -12.56
C THR A 692 22.06 -37.05 -12.54
N TYR A 693 22.80 -36.23 -11.79
CA TYR A 693 22.59 -34.81 -11.62
C TYR A 693 23.85 -34.06 -12.08
N PRO A 694 23.82 -33.38 -13.24
CA PRO A 694 25.00 -32.70 -13.79
C PRO A 694 25.62 -31.66 -12.85
N GLU A 695 24.79 -30.96 -12.08
CA GLU A 695 25.21 -29.89 -11.18
C GLU A 695 25.66 -30.37 -9.78
N GLU A 696 25.54 -31.67 -9.47
CA GLU A 696 25.74 -32.20 -8.11
C GLU A 696 27.09 -31.84 -7.51
N ILE A 697 28.18 -31.99 -8.28
CA ILE A 697 29.52 -31.66 -7.79
C ILE A 697 29.71 -30.15 -7.57
N GLN A 698 29.09 -29.32 -8.41
CA GLN A 698 29.12 -27.85 -8.22
C GLN A 698 28.37 -27.46 -6.95
N VAL A 699 27.24 -28.12 -6.65
CA VAL A 699 26.47 -27.90 -5.41
C VAL A 699 27.33 -28.22 -4.18
N TRP A 700 27.97 -29.39 -4.16
CA TRP A 700 28.85 -29.77 -3.06
C TRP A 700 29.99 -28.78 -2.86
N ARG A 701 30.67 -28.36 -3.95
CA ARG A 701 31.73 -27.34 -3.90
C ARG A 701 31.22 -26.03 -3.32
N ARG A 702 30.13 -25.49 -3.87
CA ARG A 702 29.56 -24.21 -3.46
C ARG A 702 29.18 -24.16 -1.98
N LEU A 703 28.61 -25.25 -1.44
CA LEU A 703 28.20 -25.33 -0.04
C LEU A 703 29.38 -25.54 0.91
N VAL A 704 30.37 -26.36 0.53
CA VAL A 704 31.58 -26.65 1.32
C VAL A 704 32.50 -25.43 1.41
N GLU A 705 32.51 -24.57 0.40
CA GLU A 705 33.29 -23.33 0.39
C GLU A 705 32.74 -22.24 1.32
N ILE A 706 31.50 -22.39 1.82
CA ILE A 706 30.93 -21.46 2.79
C ILE A 706 31.73 -21.58 4.10
N ASN A 707 32.40 -20.48 4.46
CA ASN A 707 33.44 -20.47 5.48
C ASN A 707 32.86 -20.37 6.91
N PHE A 708 32.08 -21.35 7.34
CA PHE A 708 31.74 -21.49 8.77
C PHE A 708 33.01 -21.83 9.58
N SER A 709 33.06 -21.41 10.86
CA SER A 709 34.17 -21.76 11.76
C SER A 709 34.30 -23.28 11.89
N ALA A 710 35.52 -23.77 12.08
CA ALA A 710 35.81 -25.20 12.24
C ALA A 710 35.06 -25.82 13.43
N GLU A 711 34.75 -25.03 14.47
CA GLU A 711 33.98 -25.44 15.65
C GLU A 711 32.56 -25.94 15.34
N TYR A 712 32.07 -25.74 14.11
CA TYR A 712 30.68 -26.01 13.73
C TYR A 712 30.53 -27.21 12.79
N ASP A 713 31.62 -27.90 12.44
CA ASP A 713 31.65 -29.13 11.62
C ASP A 713 30.87 -29.07 10.29
N TRP A 714 30.53 -27.87 9.80
CA TRP A 714 29.75 -27.66 8.56
C TRP A 714 30.39 -28.37 7.37
N LYS A 715 31.69 -28.08 7.17
CA LYS A 715 32.48 -28.61 6.07
C LYS A 715 32.64 -30.12 6.15
N GLU A 716 33.07 -30.63 7.30
CA GLU A 716 33.32 -32.06 7.48
C GLU A 716 32.03 -32.89 7.39
N THR A 717 30.91 -32.37 7.91
CA THR A 717 29.61 -33.05 7.80
C THR A 717 29.12 -33.13 6.36
N LEU A 718 29.20 -32.02 5.60
CA LEU A 718 28.78 -32.02 4.19
C LEU A 718 29.68 -32.89 3.32
N LEU A 719 30.99 -32.88 3.55
CA LEU A 719 31.92 -33.79 2.88
C LEU A 719 31.60 -35.24 3.25
N GLY A 720 31.31 -35.55 4.51
CA GLY A 720 30.90 -36.89 4.96
C GLY A 720 29.59 -37.37 4.33
N ASP A 721 28.60 -36.49 4.17
CA ASP A 721 27.34 -36.82 3.48
C ASP A 721 27.59 -37.13 1.98
N MET A 722 28.46 -36.35 1.32
CA MET A 722 28.88 -36.60 -0.05
C MET A 722 29.66 -37.91 -0.19
N GLU A 723 30.66 -38.15 0.67
CA GLU A 723 31.43 -39.40 0.73
C GLU A 723 30.48 -40.60 0.93
N GLY A 724 29.55 -40.50 1.87
CA GLY A 724 28.57 -41.54 2.15
C GLY A 724 27.64 -41.82 0.96
N ARG A 725 27.33 -40.81 0.15
CA ARG A 725 26.56 -40.98 -1.08
C ARG A 725 27.38 -41.64 -2.18
N LEU A 726 28.64 -41.24 -2.36
CA LEU A 726 29.56 -41.85 -3.33
C LEU A 726 29.84 -43.32 -2.98
N LYS A 727 30.03 -43.65 -1.71
CA LYS A 727 30.30 -45.02 -1.22
C LYS A 727 29.11 -45.98 -1.39
N LYS A 728 27.90 -45.49 -1.59
CA LYS A 728 26.72 -46.33 -1.94
C LYS A 728 26.79 -46.86 -3.38
N GLU A 729 27.62 -46.27 -4.23
CA GLU A 729 27.83 -46.73 -5.61
C GLU A 729 28.82 -47.89 -5.66
N ARG A 730 28.75 -48.71 -6.71
CA ARG A 730 29.66 -49.85 -6.86
C ARG A 730 31.11 -49.35 -6.96
N PRO A 731 32.10 -50.01 -6.34
CA PRO A 731 33.50 -49.58 -6.37
C PRO A 731 34.05 -49.30 -7.78
N LEU A 732 33.76 -50.18 -8.75
CA LEU A 732 34.15 -49.96 -10.16
C LEU A 732 33.47 -48.74 -10.80
N SER A 733 32.24 -48.40 -10.39
CA SER A 733 31.56 -47.19 -10.86
C SER A 733 32.19 -45.92 -10.27
N GLN A 734 32.62 -45.94 -9.01
CA GLN A 734 33.34 -44.81 -8.41
C GLN A 734 34.66 -44.54 -9.15
N ILE A 735 35.43 -45.61 -9.43
CA ILE A 735 36.70 -45.54 -10.17
C ILE A 735 36.48 -45.04 -11.61
N SER A 736 35.49 -45.61 -12.31
CA SER A 736 35.14 -45.19 -13.68
C SER A 736 34.70 -43.72 -13.73
N ALA A 737 33.95 -43.24 -12.72
CA ALA A 737 33.53 -41.85 -12.64
C ALA A 737 34.72 -40.91 -12.42
N PHE A 738 35.69 -41.28 -11.57
CA PHE A 738 36.91 -40.50 -11.35
C PHE A 738 37.75 -40.32 -12.62
N CYS A 739 37.81 -41.37 -13.45
CA CYS A 739 38.55 -41.37 -14.70
C CYS A 739 37.79 -40.75 -15.87
N SER A 740 36.50 -40.44 -15.69
CA SER A 740 35.64 -39.87 -16.73
C SER A 740 36.10 -38.46 -17.13
N PRO A 741 36.02 -38.10 -18.43
CA PRO A 741 36.27 -36.72 -18.87
C PRO A 741 35.26 -35.71 -18.28
N HIS A 742 34.11 -36.19 -17.78
CA HIS A 742 33.09 -35.35 -17.13
C HIS A 742 33.44 -34.97 -15.68
N TRP A 743 34.46 -35.60 -15.09
CA TRP A 743 34.99 -35.20 -13.79
C TRP A 743 36.05 -34.12 -13.97
N ASP A 744 35.65 -32.87 -13.78
CA ASP A 744 36.59 -31.75 -13.78
C ASP A 744 37.38 -31.70 -12.46
N ALA A 745 38.69 -31.94 -12.56
CA ALA A 745 39.63 -31.81 -11.44
C ALA A 745 40.64 -30.67 -11.64
N THR A 746 40.25 -29.63 -12.37
CA THR A 746 41.03 -28.38 -12.48
C THR A 746 41.43 -27.78 -11.13
N GLY A 747 40.85 -28.25 -10.00
CA GLY A 747 41.38 -28.04 -8.66
C GLY A 747 41.62 -29.31 -7.85
N LEU A 748 42.75 -30.02 -8.04
CA LEU A 748 43.28 -31.05 -7.11
C LEU A 748 43.55 -30.54 -5.66
N LYS A 749 43.21 -29.28 -5.37
CA LYS A 749 43.32 -28.65 -4.04
C LYS A 749 41.98 -28.38 -3.36
N ASP A 750 40.84 -28.54 -4.04
CA ASP A 750 39.54 -28.36 -3.40
C ASP A 750 39.23 -29.54 -2.45
N SER A 751 38.41 -29.30 -1.42
CA SER A 751 38.15 -30.33 -0.38
C SER A 751 37.21 -31.44 -0.88
N VAL A 752 36.41 -31.14 -1.90
CA VAL A 752 35.49 -32.09 -2.55
C VAL A 752 36.28 -33.13 -3.36
N ALA A 753 37.24 -32.70 -4.18
CA ALA A 753 38.09 -33.57 -4.97
C ALA A 753 38.97 -34.46 -4.10
N ARG A 754 39.53 -33.92 -2.99
CA ARG A 754 40.28 -34.75 -2.02
C ARG A 754 39.40 -35.83 -1.38
N SER A 755 38.17 -35.49 -1.00
CA SER A 755 37.23 -36.45 -0.43
C SER A 755 36.78 -37.49 -1.46
N PHE A 756 36.63 -37.08 -2.72
CA PHE A 756 36.35 -37.96 -3.84
C PHE A 756 37.52 -38.92 -4.12
N GLU A 757 38.75 -38.42 -4.22
CA GLU A 757 39.97 -39.21 -4.40
C GLU A 757 40.17 -40.21 -3.25
N LYS A 758 39.95 -39.77 -2.00
CA LYS A 758 39.95 -40.66 -0.83
C LYS A 758 38.95 -41.82 -0.98
N CYS A 759 37.72 -41.54 -1.39
CA CYS A 759 36.72 -42.60 -1.63
C CYS A 759 37.13 -43.54 -2.78
N VAL A 760 37.75 -43.01 -3.83
CA VAL A 760 38.25 -43.81 -4.96
C VAL A 760 39.39 -44.73 -4.51
N ILE A 761 40.34 -44.24 -3.70
CA ILE A 761 41.42 -45.06 -3.15
C ILE A 761 40.87 -46.17 -2.24
N GLU A 762 39.85 -45.88 -1.43
CA GLU A 762 39.13 -46.88 -0.64
C GLU A 762 38.41 -47.91 -1.55
N ALA A 763 37.79 -47.46 -2.64
CA ALA A 763 37.15 -48.34 -3.62
C ALA A 763 38.17 -49.26 -4.32
N VAL A 764 39.33 -48.73 -4.73
CA VAL A 764 40.45 -49.53 -5.27
C VAL A 764 40.86 -50.60 -4.28
N SER A 765 41.03 -50.24 -3.01
CA SER A 765 41.36 -51.20 -1.95
C SER A 765 40.34 -52.33 -1.86
N SER A 766 39.04 -52.03 -1.98
CA SER A 766 37.97 -53.03 -1.96
C SER A 766 37.96 -53.93 -3.20
N VAL A 767 38.24 -53.37 -4.39
CA VAL A 767 38.32 -54.12 -5.65
C VAL A 767 39.54 -55.05 -5.66
N CYS A 768 40.71 -54.57 -5.24
CA CYS A 768 41.93 -55.38 -5.15
C CYS A 768 41.77 -56.55 -4.17
N GLN A 769 41.11 -56.34 -3.01
CA GLN A 769 40.78 -57.42 -2.07
C GLN A 769 39.87 -58.51 -2.70
N SER A 770 39.05 -58.13 -3.69
CA SER A 770 38.14 -59.04 -4.40
C SER A 770 38.79 -59.72 -5.60
N GLN A 771 40.09 -59.49 -5.86
CA GLN A 771 40.84 -60.04 -7.01
C GLN A 771 40.22 -59.70 -8.38
N ILE A 772 39.54 -58.57 -8.49
CA ILE A 772 38.97 -58.05 -9.75
C ILE A 772 39.96 -57.04 -10.34
N SER A 773 40.16 -57.03 -11.67
CA SER A 773 40.99 -56.01 -12.32
C SER A 773 40.35 -54.63 -12.22
N VAL A 774 41.12 -53.65 -11.70
CA VAL A 774 40.76 -52.24 -11.60
C VAL A 774 41.02 -51.50 -12.93
N LEU A 775 42.12 -51.82 -13.61
CA LEU A 775 42.60 -51.08 -14.78
C LEU A 775 42.01 -51.57 -16.11
N GLU A 776 41.36 -52.73 -16.10
CA GLU A 776 40.70 -53.27 -17.29
C GLU A 776 39.47 -52.44 -17.68
N GLY A 777 39.52 -51.83 -18.87
CA GLY A 777 38.43 -50.98 -19.39
C GLY A 777 38.40 -49.54 -18.87
N VAL A 778 39.40 -49.11 -18.10
CA VAL A 778 39.52 -47.72 -17.64
C VAL A 778 40.33 -46.90 -18.65
N SER A 779 39.67 -45.94 -19.29
CA SER A 779 40.33 -44.89 -20.07
C SER A 779 40.38 -43.61 -19.24
N CYS A 780 41.56 -43.11 -18.91
CA CYS A 780 41.74 -41.83 -18.22
C CYS A 780 42.57 -40.89 -19.09
N HIS A 781 42.02 -39.72 -19.41
CA HIS A 781 42.70 -38.70 -20.21
C HIS A 781 43.59 -37.76 -19.37
N ASP A 782 43.42 -37.79 -18.05
CA ASP A 782 44.14 -36.96 -17.09
C ASP A 782 45.25 -37.78 -16.42
N LEU A 783 46.49 -37.50 -16.82
CA LEU A 783 47.67 -38.25 -16.38
C LEU A 783 47.92 -38.14 -14.87
N GLN A 784 47.49 -37.06 -14.22
CA GLN A 784 47.68 -36.89 -12.78
C GLN A 784 46.70 -37.78 -12.00
N LYS A 785 45.42 -37.76 -12.38
CA LYS A 785 44.41 -38.69 -11.80
C LYS A 785 44.78 -40.14 -12.05
N PHE A 786 45.24 -40.43 -13.26
CA PHE A 786 45.65 -41.77 -13.63
C PHE A 786 46.89 -42.20 -12.83
N GLY A 787 47.84 -41.29 -12.59
CA GLY A 787 48.98 -41.51 -11.70
C GLY A 787 48.56 -41.85 -10.27
N SER A 788 47.64 -41.08 -9.67
CA SER A 788 47.06 -41.38 -8.35
C SER A 788 46.38 -42.76 -8.33
N LEU A 789 45.61 -43.10 -9.37
CA LEU A 789 44.94 -44.39 -9.47
C LEU A 789 45.93 -45.55 -9.57
N VAL A 790 46.92 -45.45 -10.46
CA VAL A 790 47.96 -46.49 -10.63
C VAL A 790 48.78 -46.65 -9.36
N SER A 791 49.16 -45.56 -8.70
CA SER A 791 49.85 -45.59 -7.41
C SER A 791 48.99 -46.31 -6.34
N ALA A 792 47.69 -46.01 -6.28
CA ALA A 792 46.76 -46.69 -5.39
C ALA A 792 46.64 -48.18 -5.70
N VAL A 793 46.52 -48.57 -6.97
CA VAL A 793 46.46 -49.98 -7.40
C VAL A 793 47.73 -50.71 -6.94
N ILE A 794 48.92 -50.20 -7.28
CA ILE A 794 50.20 -50.81 -6.87
C ILE A 794 50.28 -50.95 -5.35
N THR A 795 49.99 -49.87 -4.60
CA THR A 795 50.13 -49.86 -3.13
C THR A 795 49.12 -50.76 -2.42
N LYS A 796 47.93 -50.93 -3.00
CA LYS A 796 46.82 -51.70 -2.41
C LYS A 796 46.77 -53.15 -2.89
N SER A 797 47.29 -53.46 -4.08
CA SER A 797 47.42 -54.83 -4.57
C SER A 797 48.70 -55.52 -4.10
N TRP A 798 49.71 -54.76 -3.63
CA TRP A 798 50.97 -55.33 -3.15
C TRP A 798 50.75 -56.37 -2.04
N PRO A 799 51.44 -57.53 -2.09
CA PRO A 799 51.32 -58.57 -1.07
C PRO A 799 51.76 -58.05 0.30
N ARG A 800 51.01 -58.40 1.36
CA ARG A 800 51.30 -58.00 2.74
C ARG A 800 51.19 -59.19 3.70
N ASN A 801 52.19 -59.34 4.56
CA ASN A 801 52.19 -60.30 5.68
C ASN A 801 52.12 -59.51 6.98
N ASN A 802 51.15 -59.81 7.86
CA ASN A 802 50.98 -59.13 9.16
C ASN A 802 51.03 -57.58 9.11
N ARG A 803 50.49 -57.00 8.02
CA ARG A 803 50.44 -55.55 7.70
C ARG A 803 51.74 -54.92 7.19
N GLU A 804 52.83 -55.67 7.12
CA GLU A 804 54.09 -55.25 6.50
C GLU A 804 54.14 -55.68 5.03
N ALA A 805 54.83 -54.90 4.20
CA ALA A 805 55.02 -55.22 2.79
C ALA A 805 55.91 -56.46 2.66
N VAL A 806 55.54 -57.40 1.79
CA VAL A 806 56.35 -58.59 1.57
C VAL A 806 57.62 -58.22 0.80
N GLU A 807 58.78 -58.58 1.35
CA GLU A 807 60.12 -58.39 0.76
C GLU A 807 60.68 -59.68 0.12
N GLY A 808 59.99 -60.80 0.27
CA GLY A 808 60.38 -62.10 -0.30
C GLY A 808 60.22 -62.13 -1.81
N LEU A 809 61.26 -62.59 -2.52
CA LEU A 809 61.31 -62.63 -3.98
C LEU A 809 60.24 -63.56 -4.57
N ASP A 810 59.94 -64.67 -3.90
CA ASP A 810 59.01 -65.68 -4.39
C ASP A 810 57.56 -65.16 -4.38
N GLU A 811 57.15 -64.49 -3.31
CA GLU A 811 55.82 -63.90 -3.19
C GLU A 811 55.63 -62.66 -4.10
N ILE A 812 56.70 -61.89 -4.30
CA ILE A 812 56.70 -60.78 -5.28
C ILE A 812 56.55 -61.35 -6.69
N LEU A 813 57.30 -62.41 -7.04
CA LEU A 813 57.20 -63.06 -8.34
C LEU A 813 55.82 -63.68 -8.57
N GLU A 814 55.24 -64.33 -7.55
CA GLU A 814 53.89 -64.86 -7.60
C GLU A 814 52.86 -63.75 -7.86
N HIS A 815 52.95 -62.62 -7.16
CA HIS A 815 52.10 -61.45 -7.39
C HIS A 815 52.23 -60.90 -8.82
N LEU A 816 53.46 -60.82 -9.34
CA LEU A 816 53.70 -60.34 -10.70
C LEU A 816 53.14 -61.27 -11.79
N LEU A 817 53.04 -62.58 -11.50
CA LEU A 817 52.53 -63.57 -12.44
C LEU A 817 51.00 -63.73 -12.37
N THR A 818 50.41 -63.60 -11.19
CA THR A 818 48.99 -63.91 -10.94
C THR A 818 48.11 -62.67 -10.73
N GLY A 819 48.73 -61.50 -10.48
CA GLY A 819 48.00 -60.28 -10.15
C GLY A 819 47.09 -59.79 -11.29
N PRO A 820 45.81 -59.46 -11.01
CA PRO A 820 44.81 -59.17 -12.05
C PRO A 820 45.13 -57.90 -12.86
N ASP A 821 45.80 -56.91 -12.26
CA ASP A 821 46.14 -55.64 -12.91
C ASP A 821 47.58 -55.57 -13.45
N VAL A 822 48.44 -56.55 -13.11
CA VAL A 822 49.89 -56.50 -13.43
C VAL A 822 50.13 -56.44 -14.93
N LYS A 823 49.36 -57.21 -15.71
CA LYS A 823 49.42 -57.18 -17.18
C LYS A 823 49.11 -55.79 -17.74
N GLN A 824 48.13 -55.08 -17.16
CA GLN A 824 47.77 -53.73 -17.60
C GLN A 824 48.81 -52.70 -17.14
N LEU A 825 49.32 -52.81 -15.91
CA LEU A 825 50.41 -51.98 -15.40
C LEU A 825 51.64 -52.03 -16.32
N PHE A 826 52.08 -53.23 -16.73
CA PHE A 826 53.22 -53.36 -17.65
C PHE A 826 52.93 -52.83 -19.06
N LYS A 827 51.70 -52.99 -19.57
CA LYS A 827 51.29 -52.37 -20.85
C LYS A 827 51.36 -50.84 -20.78
N LEU A 828 50.91 -50.24 -19.68
CA LEU A 828 50.94 -48.80 -19.46
C LEU A 828 52.38 -48.29 -19.38
N TYR A 829 53.26 -48.99 -18.65
CA TYR A 829 54.69 -48.69 -18.58
C TYR A 829 55.41 -48.83 -19.94
N GLY A 830 55.00 -49.78 -20.78
CA GLY A 830 55.55 -49.98 -22.12
C GLY A 830 55.16 -48.89 -23.13
N VAL A 831 53.96 -48.30 -22.99
CA VAL A 831 53.40 -47.33 -23.95
C VAL A 831 53.73 -45.87 -23.59
N CYS A 832 53.87 -45.52 -22.31
CA CYS A 832 54.00 -44.13 -21.83
C CYS A 832 55.45 -43.64 -21.58
N ARG A 833 56.44 -44.06 -22.38
CA ARG A 833 57.87 -43.70 -22.19
C ARG A 833 58.21 -42.20 -22.28
N THR A 834 57.27 -41.31 -22.61
CA THR A 834 57.54 -39.87 -22.85
C THR A 834 56.90 -38.88 -21.85
N GLY A 835 56.27 -39.32 -20.75
CA GLY A 835 55.51 -38.40 -19.87
C GLY A 835 55.66 -38.52 -18.34
N TRP A 836 56.49 -39.43 -17.82
CA TRP A 836 56.54 -39.74 -16.39
C TRP A 836 57.47 -38.86 -15.54
N SER A 837 58.04 -37.78 -16.08
CA SER A 837 58.90 -36.84 -15.33
C SER A 837 58.17 -36.00 -14.26
N CYS A 838 56.88 -36.24 -14.00
CA CYS A 838 56.07 -35.49 -13.03
C CYS A 838 55.51 -36.31 -11.83
N CYS A 839 55.96 -37.55 -11.59
CA CYS A 839 55.61 -38.29 -10.35
C CYS A 839 56.68 -38.06 -9.26
N PRO A 840 56.43 -37.29 -8.19
CA PRO A 840 57.45 -36.99 -7.17
C PRO A 840 57.63 -38.07 -6.10
N SER A 841 56.99 -39.24 -6.17
CA SER A 841 56.90 -40.14 -5.01
C SER A 841 57.03 -41.65 -5.30
N LEU A 842 57.69 -42.04 -6.38
CA LEU A 842 58.08 -43.45 -6.61
C LEU A 842 59.51 -43.77 -6.12
N GLY A 843 60.12 -42.87 -5.36
CA GLY A 843 61.39 -43.09 -4.68
C GLY A 843 61.19 -43.17 -3.17
N LYS A 844 60.61 -44.27 -2.68
CA LYS A 844 60.92 -44.89 -1.39
C LYS A 844 60.23 -46.24 -1.27
#